data_AF-A0A168LUQ7-F1
#
_entry.id   AF-A0A168LUQ7-F1
#
_cell.length_a   1.000
_cell.length_b   1.000
_cell.length_c   1.000
_cell.angle_alpha   90.00
_cell.angle_beta   90.00
_cell.angle_gamma   90.00
#
_symmetry.space_group_name_H-M   'P 1'
#
loop_
_entity.id
_entity.type
_entity.pdbx_description
1 polymer ?
#
loop_
_entity_poly.entity_id
_entity_poly.type
_entity_poly.pdbx_seq_one_letter_code
_entity_poly.pdbx_strand_id
1 'polypeptide(L)'
;MASIPTTISTISSHPVAEELTEELEQLLDIFCSDVQQQFCLDQHVATQQQLSRIKETIQQARTLLQGKWILNHQRGDEYNNSHPHLHVRQALMRTCLEMIDSYQAIAHQRQIRNLSDRQAQQWMHVDWQQLSQRFDTKAREQTQWTLLLSNLKDLQKAWHQRPHQQVNKIIHSFLMTSFDPPAGCHIVAVDRHNYAQLGLKRKAIGSRQLVFECHILSRQEQIATVSNLCQRFATVFGENAHHNLSQVDAQLKRGQPYDLQRKCQTLYQRLFLPLEAHSSSIEASQHSSFANDNNQHFHQPLPPSPPVPYLDPLQQQRVDHWYANQDQHNSRAATTSPKNNPSGQGEEADISTPINDYPHNHPSYQNETPGVTTTAGKATAVTTSAGMTFRPTPFVDTTSLTLQHIPLPNFIPSPWQWPDLLKIRQPYRPLFFGLIKRRKKRNGNSSGFFYRLRHLFYTSRKTSTTLLNKDRYQQQHHHPSTDTTTSGPFSANEAVNNANAPISSSPSSSPSGPSAPITPTPDNLSLMYPVFASISMTQLGQHFIWTSQRFYQDIMLHCQLKYQQDSAVLKEIGDDLVHMYAALQLDISRLAMQRIVTILHELNTIDPPVSEVPNIGTHDPHSALEPSDHPQSMISLEGV
;
A
#
# COMPACT_ATOMS: atom_id res chain seq x y z
N MET A 1 -78.18 54.43 12.48
CA MET A 1 -76.74 54.43 12.17
C MET A 1 -76.19 53.07 12.56
N ALA A 2 -76.03 52.18 11.58
CA ALA A 2 -75.56 50.81 11.79
C ALA A 2 -74.25 50.63 11.03
N SER A 3 -73.19 50.28 11.76
CA SER A 3 -71.87 49.94 11.26
C SER A 3 -71.91 48.56 10.59
N ILE A 4 -71.64 48.51 9.29
CA ILE A 4 -71.50 47.27 8.52
C ILE A 4 -70.13 46.66 8.89
N PRO A 5 -70.06 45.39 9.31
CA PRO A 5 -68.80 44.71 9.52
C PRO A 5 -68.22 44.34 8.16
N THR A 6 -67.10 44.95 7.80
CA THR A 6 -66.26 44.55 6.67
C THR A 6 -65.63 43.19 7.01
N THR A 7 -66.35 42.10 6.76
CA THR A 7 -65.76 40.78 6.65
C THR A 7 -64.91 40.78 5.39
N ILE A 8 -63.67 41.26 5.52
CA ILE A 8 -62.60 40.97 4.57
C ILE A 8 -62.40 39.46 4.69
N SER A 9 -63.14 38.74 3.87
CA SER A 9 -62.89 37.33 3.59
C SER A 9 -61.51 37.27 2.93
N THR A 10 -60.49 37.12 3.76
CA THR A 10 -59.18 36.57 3.43
C THR A 10 -59.42 35.18 2.84
N ILE A 11 -59.75 35.16 1.55
CA ILE A 11 -59.85 33.95 0.74
C ILE A 11 -58.41 33.44 0.57
N SER A 12 -58.06 32.55 1.49
CA SER A 12 -57.33 31.30 1.24
C SER A 12 -56.19 31.42 0.24
N SER A 13 -55.00 31.82 0.71
CA SER A 13 -53.79 31.28 0.09
C SER A 13 -53.87 29.76 0.25
N HIS A 14 -53.81 29.05 -0.88
CA HIS A 14 -53.88 27.59 -0.86
C HIS A 14 -52.58 27.10 -0.22
N PRO A 15 -52.59 26.52 1.00
CA PRO A 15 -51.36 26.24 1.75
C PRO A 15 -50.42 25.28 0.98
N VAL A 16 -51.00 24.37 0.19
CA VAL A 16 -50.24 23.47 -0.70
C VAL A 16 -49.51 24.23 -1.81
N ALA A 17 -50.08 25.32 -2.33
CA ALA A 17 -49.43 26.10 -3.40
C ALA A 17 -48.23 26.88 -2.86
N GLU A 18 -48.31 27.36 -1.61
CA GLU A 18 -47.17 27.99 -0.92
C GLU A 18 -46.05 26.97 -0.69
N GLU A 19 -46.37 25.78 -0.17
CA GLU A 19 -45.40 24.69 0.04
C GLU A 19 -44.71 24.25 -1.26
N LEU A 20 -45.47 24.04 -2.34
CA LEU A 20 -44.94 23.70 -3.66
C LEU A 20 -44.06 24.81 -4.24
N THR A 21 -44.42 26.08 -4.01
CA THR A 21 -43.62 27.22 -4.46
C THR A 21 -42.30 27.29 -3.70
N GLU A 22 -42.33 27.07 -2.39
CA GLU A 22 -41.12 27.02 -1.55
C GLU A 22 -40.20 25.86 -1.98
N GLU A 23 -40.75 24.66 -2.20
CA GLU A 23 -39.99 23.51 -2.69
C GLU A 23 -39.37 23.79 -4.07
N LEU A 24 -40.13 24.41 -4.97
CA LEU A 24 -39.63 24.82 -6.30
C LEU A 24 -38.46 25.81 -6.17
N GLU A 25 -38.57 26.83 -5.32
CA GLU A 25 -37.49 27.79 -5.10
C GLU A 25 -36.22 27.10 -4.58
N GLN A 26 -36.36 26.18 -3.61
CA GLN A 26 -35.24 25.40 -3.07
C GLN A 26 -34.55 24.54 -4.15
N LEU A 27 -35.31 23.82 -4.97
CA LEU A 27 -34.76 22.98 -6.05
C LEU A 27 -34.05 23.82 -7.11
N LEU A 28 -34.62 24.97 -7.47
CA LEU A 28 -33.99 25.91 -8.39
C LEU A 28 -32.70 26.49 -7.80
N ASP A 29 -32.65 26.76 -6.48
CA ASP A 29 -31.44 27.24 -5.79
C ASP A 29 -30.33 26.21 -5.81
N ILE A 30 -30.66 24.94 -5.52
CA ILE A 30 -29.70 23.84 -5.59
C ILE A 30 -29.14 23.72 -7.02
N PHE A 31 -29.99 23.78 -8.04
CA PHE A 31 -29.53 23.70 -9.42
C PHE A 31 -28.67 24.89 -9.86
N CYS A 32 -29.05 26.11 -9.43
CA CYS A 32 -28.32 27.33 -9.74
C CYS A 32 -27.03 27.51 -8.92
N SER A 33 -26.75 26.62 -7.97
CA SER A 33 -25.50 26.65 -7.20
C SER A 33 -24.27 26.47 -8.10
N ASP A 34 -23.16 27.12 -7.74
CA ASP A 34 -21.90 27.02 -8.49
C ASP A 34 -21.38 25.58 -8.52
N VAL A 35 -21.62 24.81 -7.45
CA VAL A 35 -21.23 23.40 -7.35
C VAL A 35 -21.96 22.55 -8.38
N GLN A 36 -23.29 22.71 -8.51
CA GLN A 36 -24.07 21.95 -9.48
C GLN A 36 -23.75 22.38 -10.92
N GLN A 37 -23.51 23.68 -11.16
CA GLN A 37 -23.09 24.16 -12.48
C GLN A 37 -21.74 23.57 -12.89
N GLN A 38 -20.77 23.58 -11.98
CA GLN A 38 -19.46 22.98 -12.23
C GLN A 38 -19.59 21.47 -12.48
N PHE A 39 -20.43 20.78 -11.71
CA PHE A 39 -20.72 19.36 -11.94
C PHE A 39 -21.30 19.11 -13.34
N CYS A 40 -22.25 19.92 -13.80
CA CYS A 40 -22.81 19.80 -15.15
C CYS A 40 -21.74 19.97 -16.25
N LEU A 41 -20.77 20.85 -16.05
CA LEU A 41 -19.64 21.05 -16.98
C LEU A 41 -18.68 19.86 -16.95
N ASP A 42 -18.27 19.44 -15.75
CA ASP A 42 -17.30 18.37 -15.53
C ASP A 42 -17.84 17.02 -16.02
N GLN A 43 -19.14 16.79 -15.86
CA GLN A 43 -19.80 15.57 -16.34
C GLN A 43 -20.32 15.66 -17.78
N HIS A 44 -20.10 16.80 -18.44
CA HIS A 44 -20.54 17.08 -19.81
C HIS A 44 -22.05 16.96 -20.01
N VAL A 45 -22.84 17.28 -18.98
CA VAL A 45 -24.30 17.35 -19.06
C VAL A 45 -24.72 18.56 -19.88
N ALA A 46 -24.05 19.70 -19.70
CA ALA A 46 -24.37 20.93 -20.39
C ALA A 46 -23.11 21.75 -20.68
N THR A 47 -23.17 22.57 -21.72
CA THR A 47 -22.15 23.58 -22.03
C THR A 47 -22.32 24.82 -21.16
N GLN A 48 -21.24 25.62 -21.01
CA GLN A 48 -21.28 26.89 -20.29
C GLN A 48 -22.38 27.84 -20.83
N GLN A 49 -22.57 27.85 -22.15
CA GLN A 49 -23.59 28.68 -22.80
C GLN A 49 -25.00 28.20 -22.45
N GLN A 50 -25.25 26.89 -22.46
CA GLN A 50 -26.54 26.33 -22.05
C GLN A 50 -26.83 26.68 -20.59
N LEU A 51 -25.89 26.45 -19.68
CA LEU A 51 -26.06 26.79 -18.26
C LEU A 51 -26.36 28.27 -18.03
N SER A 52 -25.71 29.16 -18.79
CA SER A 52 -25.97 30.61 -18.70
C SER A 52 -27.40 30.97 -19.11
N ARG A 53 -27.91 30.36 -20.20
CA ARG A 53 -29.30 30.55 -20.64
C ARG A 53 -30.30 29.97 -19.64
N ILE A 54 -30.02 28.78 -19.11
CA ILE A 54 -30.87 28.13 -18.10
C ILE A 54 -30.96 29.01 -16.84
N LYS A 55 -29.82 29.55 -16.38
CA LYS A 55 -29.77 30.45 -15.23
C LYS A 55 -30.58 31.72 -15.46
N GLU A 56 -30.54 32.29 -16.67
CA GLU A 56 -31.36 33.44 -17.05
C GLU A 56 -32.87 33.10 -16.99
N THR A 57 -33.29 31.96 -17.57
CA THR A 57 -34.68 31.49 -17.52
C THR A 57 -35.14 31.27 -16.07
N ILE A 58 -34.32 30.65 -15.23
CA ILE A 58 -34.62 30.42 -13.81
C ILE A 58 -34.73 31.76 -13.07
N GLN A 59 -33.83 32.71 -13.35
CA GLN A 59 -33.89 34.03 -12.72
C GLN A 59 -35.16 34.80 -13.11
N GLN A 60 -35.56 34.73 -14.39
CA GLN A 60 -36.83 35.29 -14.86
C GLN A 60 -38.02 34.64 -14.13
N ALA A 61 -38.03 33.31 -14.01
CA ALA A 61 -39.07 32.60 -13.27
C ALA A 61 -39.15 33.05 -11.80
N ARG A 62 -38.01 33.19 -11.11
CA ARG A 62 -37.96 33.68 -9.71
C ARG A 62 -38.53 35.06 -9.54
N THR A 63 -38.20 36.00 -10.43
CA THR A 63 -38.74 37.36 -10.35
C THR A 63 -40.27 37.38 -10.45
N LEU A 64 -40.85 36.43 -11.19
CA LEU A 64 -42.29 36.27 -11.30
C LEU A 64 -42.92 35.56 -10.09
N LEU A 65 -42.24 34.54 -9.53
CA LEU A 65 -42.67 33.85 -8.31
C LEU A 65 -42.72 34.80 -7.10
N GLN A 66 -41.67 35.61 -6.91
CA GLN A 66 -41.58 36.62 -5.85
C GLN A 66 -42.61 37.75 -6.01
N GLY A 67 -43.03 38.02 -7.25
CA GLY A 67 -44.04 39.03 -7.61
C GLY A 67 -45.47 38.71 -7.16
N LYS A 68 -45.67 37.70 -6.30
CA LYS A 68 -46.98 37.16 -5.90
C LYS A 68 -47.80 36.73 -7.10
N TRP A 69 -47.25 35.78 -7.84
CA TRP A 69 -47.88 35.16 -9.01
C TRP A 69 -49.38 34.83 -8.82
N ILE A 70 -49.76 34.38 -7.61
CA ILE A 70 -51.14 34.01 -7.25
C ILE A 70 -52.07 35.21 -7.01
N LEU A 71 -51.57 36.35 -6.50
CA LEU A 71 -52.44 37.48 -6.12
C LEU A 71 -52.88 38.35 -7.29
N ASN A 72 -52.15 38.33 -8.41
CA ASN A 72 -52.49 39.15 -9.58
C ASN A 72 -53.57 38.51 -10.48
N HIS A 73 -53.88 37.22 -10.32
CA HIS A 73 -54.99 36.58 -11.06
C HIS A 73 -56.39 36.92 -10.52
N GLN A 74 -56.51 37.29 -9.24
CA GLN A 74 -57.82 37.64 -8.65
C GLN A 74 -58.25 39.08 -8.89
N ARG A 75 -57.35 39.97 -9.32
CA ARG A 75 -57.68 41.36 -9.64
C ARG A 75 -57.99 41.45 -11.14
N GLY A 76 -59.24 41.11 -11.49
CA GLY A 76 -59.75 41.01 -12.86
C GLY A 76 -59.76 42.32 -13.65
N ASP A 77 -58.58 42.89 -13.94
CA ASP A 77 -58.43 43.92 -14.96
C ASP A 77 -58.30 43.22 -16.33
N GLU A 78 -59.49 43.04 -16.86
CA GLU A 78 -59.88 42.36 -18.09
C GLU A 78 -59.34 43.06 -19.36
N TYR A 79 -58.92 42.23 -20.33
CA TYR A 79 -58.63 42.54 -21.74
C TYR A 79 -57.31 43.25 -22.10
N ASN A 80 -56.29 42.43 -22.40
CA ASN A 80 -55.61 42.37 -23.71
C ASN A 80 -54.08 42.21 -23.71
N ASN A 81 -53.38 42.17 -22.58
CA ASN A 81 -51.93 41.96 -22.61
C ASN A 81 -51.51 40.65 -21.95
N SER A 82 -51.36 39.65 -22.83
CA SER A 82 -50.32 38.61 -22.84
C SER A 82 -49.95 38.01 -21.49
N HIS A 83 -50.40 36.77 -21.21
CA HIS A 83 -50.01 35.96 -20.04
C HIS A 83 -48.47 35.77 -19.97
N PRO A 84 -47.70 36.68 -19.36
CA PRO A 84 -46.25 36.62 -19.43
C PRO A 84 -45.73 35.50 -18.52
N HIS A 85 -46.47 35.23 -17.45
CA HIS A 85 -46.24 34.12 -16.55
C HIS A 85 -46.36 32.77 -17.26
N LEU A 86 -47.41 32.56 -18.06
CA LEU A 86 -47.60 31.28 -18.76
C LEU A 86 -46.42 30.99 -19.68
N HIS A 87 -45.91 32.02 -20.37
CA HIS A 87 -44.72 31.89 -21.22
C HIS A 87 -43.46 31.54 -20.43
N VAL A 88 -43.18 32.22 -19.32
CA VAL A 88 -42.00 31.93 -18.48
C VAL A 88 -42.08 30.55 -17.84
N ARG A 89 -43.27 30.13 -17.40
CA ARG A 89 -43.52 28.78 -16.90
C ARG A 89 -43.26 27.72 -17.97
N GLN A 90 -43.79 27.92 -19.17
CA GLN A 90 -43.55 27.02 -20.31
C GLN A 90 -42.07 26.97 -20.71
N ALA A 91 -41.38 28.12 -20.66
CA ALA A 91 -39.94 28.20 -20.91
C ALA A 91 -39.13 27.44 -19.85
N LEU A 92 -39.47 27.60 -18.57
CA LEU A 92 -38.85 26.85 -17.47
C LEU A 92 -39.09 25.35 -17.62
N MET A 93 -40.33 24.94 -17.87
CA MET A 93 -40.70 23.53 -18.08
C MET A 93 -39.92 22.92 -19.25
N ARG A 94 -39.85 23.60 -20.40
CA ARG A 94 -39.03 23.18 -21.55
C ARG A 94 -37.56 23.01 -21.17
N THR A 95 -37.02 23.98 -20.44
CA THR A 95 -35.63 23.97 -19.99
C THR A 95 -35.33 22.80 -19.06
N CYS A 96 -36.24 22.49 -18.13
CA CYS A 96 -36.11 21.33 -17.25
C CYS A 96 -36.18 20.01 -18.03
N LEU A 97 -37.05 19.89 -19.03
CA LEU A 97 -37.12 18.72 -19.90
C LEU A 97 -35.83 18.53 -20.71
N GLU A 98 -35.28 19.59 -21.31
CA GLU A 98 -33.99 19.54 -22.02
C GLU A 98 -32.85 19.07 -21.09
N MET A 99 -32.86 19.49 -19.83
CA MET A 99 -31.89 19.03 -18.84
C MET A 99 -32.10 17.56 -18.45
N ILE A 100 -33.34 17.10 -18.29
CA ILE A 100 -33.65 15.69 -18.02
C ILE A 100 -33.11 14.81 -19.15
N ASP A 101 -33.37 15.19 -20.41
CA ASP A 101 -32.88 14.47 -21.59
C ASP A 101 -31.35 14.43 -21.62
N SER A 102 -30.70 15.54 -21.27
CA SER A 102 -29.23 15.62 -21.18
C SER A 102 -28.67 14.70 -20.10
N TYR A 103 -29.27 14.69 -18.90
CA TYR A 103 -28.88 13.75 -17.83
C TYR A 103 -29.09 12.29 -18.25
N GLN A 104 -30.23 11.98 -18.88
CA GLN A 104 -30.53 10.62 -19.36
C GLN A 104 -29.56 10.18 -20.46
N ALA A 105 -29.22 11.05 -21.41
CA ALA A 105 -28.27 10.73 -22.48
C ALA A 105 -26.89 10.39 -21.90
N ILE A 106 -26.40 11.17 -20.95
CA ILE A 106 -25.12 10.90 -20.27
C ILE A 106 -25.21 9.64 -19.40
N ALA A 107 -26.31 9.42 -18.69
CA ALA A 107 -26.54 8.22 -17.90
C ALA A 107 -26.51 6.96 -18.79
N HIS A 108 -27.22 6.98 -19.91
CA HIS A 108 -27.23 5.90 -20.90
C HIS A 108 -25.84 5.66 -21.51
N GLN A 109 -25.13 6.72 -21.89
CA GLN A 109 -23.76 6.62 -22.42
C GLN A 109 -22.81 5.91 -21.43
N ARG A 110 -23.00 6.14 -20.12
CA ARG A 110 -22.21 5.56 -19.04
C ARG A 110 -22.79 4.27 -18.48
N GLN A 111 -23.88 3.76 -19.05
CA GLN A 111 -24.59 2.58 -18.57
C GLN A 111 -25.04 2.69 -17.10
N ILE A 112 -25.36 3.91 -16.66
CA ILE A 112 -25.91 4.14 -15.32
C ILE A 112 -27.38 3.70 -15.31
N ARG A 113 -27.75 2.90 -14.31
CA ARG A 113 -29.12 2.48 -14.11
C ARG A 113 -29.98 3.64 -13.59
N ASN A 114 -31.18 3.80 -14.16
CA ASN A 114 -32.18 4.71 -13.62
C ASN A 114 -32.67 4.22 -12.26
N LEU A 115 -32.46 5.02 -11.21
CA LEU A 115 -32.92 4.68 -9.86
C LEU A 115 -34.27 5.35 -9.60
N SER A 116 -35.06 4.71 -8.74
CA SER A 116 -36.20 5.39 -8.11
C SER A 116 -35.69 6.40 -7.07
N ASP A 117 -36.49 7.42 -6.77
CA ASP A 117 -36.13 8.47 -5.81
C ASP A 117 -35.70 7.89 -4.45
N ARG A 118 -36.48 6.96 -3.90
CA ARG A 118 -36.16 6.28 -2.65
C ARG A 118 -34.82 5.51 -2.72
N GLN A 119 -34.51 4.89 -3.86
CA GLN A 119 -33.25 4.15 -4.04
C GLN A 119 -32.06 5.10 -4.17
N ALA A 120 -32.20 6.18 -4.95
CA ALA A 120 -31.15 7.19 -5.11
C ALA A 120 -30.80 7.82 -3.77
N GLN A 121 -31.80 8.21 -2.97
CA GLN A 121 -31.61 8.76 -1.63
C GLN A 121 -30.95 7.74 -0.69
N GLN A 122 -31.43 6.49 -0.67
CA GLN A 122 -30.84 5.44 0.16
C GLN A 122 -29.37 5.19 -0.21
N TRP A 123 -29.06 5.07 -1.49
CA TRP A 123 -27.71 4.77 -1.94
C TRP A 123 -26.76 5.94 -1.71
N MET A 124 -27.21 7.18 -1.92
CA MET A 124 -26.39 8.36 -1.67
C MET A 124 -26.16 8.61 -0.18
N HIS A 125 -27.23 8.66 0.63
CA HIS A 125 -27.14 9.08 2.02
C HIS A 125 -26.74 7.95 2.98
N VAL A 126 -26.98 6.70 2.63
CA VAL A 126 -26.65 5.56 3.51
C VAL A 126 -25.47 4.80 2.97
N ASP A 127 -25.60 4.18 1.80
CA ASP A 127 -24.60 3.20 1.33
C ASP A 127 -23.29 3.89 0.93
N TRP A 128 -23.36 4.96 0.14
CA TRP A 128 -22.19 5.72 -0.31
C TRP A 128 -21.52 6.44 0.86
N GLN A 129 -22.26 7.10 1.75
CA GLN A 129 -21.67 7.75 2.93
C GLN A 129 -20.95 6.74 3.83
N GLN A 130 -21.56 5.56 4.08
CA GLN A 130 -20.90 4.50 4.84
C GLN A 130 -19.63 3.99 4.16
N LEU A 131 -19.65 3.84 2.83
CA LEU A 131 -18.47 3.45 2.06
C LEU A 131 -17.37 4.51 2.11
N SER A 132 -17.71 5.79 1.93
CA SER A 132 -16.77 6.92 2.02
C SER A 132 -16.14 6.99 3.41
N GLN A 133 -16.93 6.88 4.48
CA GLN A 133 -16.41 6.91 5.85
C GLN A 133 -15.47 5.73 6.14
N ARG A 134 -15.80 4.54 5.61
CA ARG A 134 -14.94 3.36 5.71
C ARG A 134 -13.65 3.55 4.92
N PHE A 135 -13.71 4.16 3.74
CA PHE A 135 -12.55 4.52 2.94
C PHE A 135 -11.63 5.48 3.70
N ASP A 136 -12.16 6.56 4.28
CA ASP A 136 -11.38 7.52 5.07
C ASP A 136 -10.72 6.86 6.29
N THR A 137 -11.43 5.92 6.92
CA THR A 137 -10.88 5.14 8.04
C THR A 137 -9.72 4.26 7.57
N LYS A 138 -9.86 3.58 6.42
CA LYS A 138 -8.79 2.76 5.84
C LYS A 138 -7.59 3.61 5.37
N ALA A 139 -7.84 4.79 4.81
CA ALA A 139 -6.77 5.72 4.42
C ALA A 139 -5.96 6.22 5.64
N ARG A 140 -6.63 6.44 6.79
CA ARG A 140 -5.96 6.75 8.06
C ARG A 140 -5.16 5.58 8.58
N GLU A 141 -5.70 4.36 8.54
CA GLU A 141 -4.96 3.13 8.90
C GLU A 141 -3.72 2.93 8.00
N GLN A 142 -3.83 3.20 6.70
CA GLN A 142 -2.70 3.17 5.76
C GLN A 142 -1.62 4.22 6.11
N THR A 143 -2.01 5.35 6.68
CA THR A 143 -1.07 6.35 7.20
C THR A 143 -0.34 5.83 8.45
N GLN A 144 -1.05 5.17 9.37
CA GLN A 144 -0.44 4.52 10.55
C GLN A 144 0.56 3.43 10.15
N TRP A 145 0.28 2.70 9.07
CA TRP A 145 1.23 1.74 8.52
C TRP A 145 2.55 2.38 8.08
N THR A 146 2.49 3.58 7.50
CA THR A 146 3.70 4.33 7.11
C THR A 146 4.57 4.66 8.34
N LEU A 147 3.95 5.01 9.45
CA LEU A 147 4.64 5.21 10.74
C LEU A 147 5.27 3.90 11.25
N LEU A 148 4.56 2.78 11.16
CA LEU A 148 5.07 1.47 11.55
C LEU A 148 6.29 1.06 10.71
N LEU A 149 6.26 1.29 9.40
CA LEU A 149 7.42 1.09 8.53
C LEU A 149 8.61 1.97 8.93
N SER A 150 8.35 3.20 9.37
CA SER A 150 9.41 4.06 9.92
C SER A 150 10.00 3.47 11.21
N ASN A 151 9.15 3.01 12.13
CA ASN A 151 9.59 2.38 13.38
C ASN A 151 10.40 1.11 13.12
N LEU A 152 10.01 0.28 12.15
CA LEU A 152 10.77 -0.90 11.72
C LEU A 152 12.12 -0.51 11.12
N LYS A 153 12.20 0.56 10.32
CA LYS A 153 13.47 1.11 9.82
C LYS A 153 14.35 1.59 10.96
N ASP A 154 13.79 2.23 11.97
CA ASP A 154 14.57 2.72 13.11
C ASP A 154 15.03 1.58 14.01
N LEU A 155 14.21 0.53 14.18
CA LEU A 155 14.63 -0.72 14.81
C LEU A 155 15.78 -1.36 14.02
N GLN A 156 15.66 -1.45 12.69
CA GLN A 156 16.74 -1.94 11.83
C GLN A 156 18.01 -1.10 12.01
N LYS A 157 17.91 0.23 12.03
CA LYS A 157 19.06 1.12 12.28
C LYS A 157 19.65 0.92 13.68
N ALA A 158 18.83 0.71 14.71
CA ALA A 158 19.32 0.44 16.07
C ALA A 158 20.18 -0.85 16.09
N TRP A 159 19.72 -1.88 15.37
CA TRP A 159 20.49 -3.11 15.11
C TRP A 159 21.73 -2.90 14.22
N HIS A 160 21.86 -1.80 13.49
CA HIS A 160 23.09 -1.47 12.75
C HIS A 160 24.07 -0.63 13.59
N GLN A 161 23.57 0.31 14.40
CA GLN A 161 24.41 1.28 15.10
C GLN A 161 25.09 0.74 16.35
N ARG A 162 24.39 -0.07 17.18
CA ARG A 162 24.95 -0.63 18.43
C ARG A 162 24.73 -2.13 18.63
N PRO A 163 24.77 -2.98 17.58
CA PRO A 163 24.44 -4.39 17.72
C PRO A 163 25.38 -5.12 18.67
N HIS A 164 26.67 -4.80 18.62
CA HIS A 164 27.67 -5.47 19.45
C HIS A 164 27.43 -5.28 20.95
N GLN A 165 26.96 -4.11 21.40
CA GLN A 165 26.80 -3.87 22.83
C GLN A 165 25.60 -4.63 23.39
N GLN A 166 24.46 -4.64 22.69
CA GLN A 166 23.26 -5.32 23.16
C GLN A 166 23.41 -6.85 23.07
N VAL A 167 23.89 -7.37 21.93
CA VAL A 167 24.08 -8.81 21.75
C VAL A 167 25.13 -9.34 22.72
N ASN A 168 26.24 -8.62 22.93
CA ASN A 168 27.24 -9.05 23.92
C ASN A 168 26.70 -9.02 25.35
N LYS A 169 25.81 -8.08 25.70
CA LYS A 169 25.15 -8.06 27.03
C LYS A 169 24.24 -9.28 27.21
N ILE A 170 23.46 -9.63 26.20
CA ILE A 170 22.59 -10.81 26.23
C ILE A 170 23.43 -12.09 26.35
N ILE A 171 24.43 -12.26 25.49
CA ILE A 171 25.38 -13.37 25.55
C ILE A 171 26.03 -13.44 26.93
N HIS A 172 26.53 -12.31 27.44
CA HIS A 172 27.15 -12.25 28.76
C HIS A 172 26.17 -12.66 29.85
N SER A 173 24.91 -12.19 29.79
CA SER A 173 23.88 -12.59 30.73
C SER A 173 23.70 -14.11 30.72
N PHE A 174 23.55 -14.73 29.55
CA PHE A 174 23.39 -16.19 29.46
C PHE A 174 24.57 -16.95 30.05
N LEU A 175 25.78 -16.50 29.72
CA LEU A 175 27.02 -17.09 30.21
C LEU A 175 27.15 -17.00 31.73
N MET A 176 26.55 -15.99 32.38
CA MET A 176 26.64 -15.80 33.83
C MET A 176 25.48 -16.43 34.60
N THR A 177 24.27 -16.48 34.02
CA THR A 177 23.08 -16.89 34.77
C THR A 177 22.61 -18.31 34.51
N SER A 178 22.87 -18.83 33.31
CA SER A 178 22.16 -20.02 32.82
C SER A 178 23.06 -21.07 32.19
N PHE A 179 24.28 -20.69 31.81
CA PHE A 179 25.22 -21.58 31.14
C PHE A 179 26.02 -22.35 32.19
N ASP A 180 25.74 -23.65 32.28
CA ASP A 180 26.54 -24.60 33.04
C ASP A 180 27.51 -25.29 32.06
N PRO A 181 28.79 -24.88 32.02
CA PRO A 181 29.74 -25.42 31.06
C PRO A 181 30.00 -26.91 31.35
N PRO A 182 29.94 -27.80 30.33
CA PRO A 182 30.32 -29.19 30.53
C PRO A 182 31.81 -29.29 30.89
N ALA A 183 32.20 -30.41 31.52
CA ALA A 183 33.60 -30.66 31.86
C ALA A 183 34.51 -30.51 30.62
N GLY A 184 35.60 -29.73 30.75
CA GLY A 184 36.50 -29.41 29.65
C GLY A 184 36.06 -28.22 28.77
N CYS A 185 34.98 -27.51 29.13
CA CYS A 185 34.59 -26.23 28.53
C CYS A 185 34.83 -25.10 29.53
N HIS A 186 35.52 -24.05 29.11
CA HIS A 186 35.86 -22.91 29.98
C HIS A 186 35.55 -21.59 29.29
N ILE A 187 35.02 -20.63 30.04
CA ILE A 187 34.86 -19.25 29.57
C ILE A 187 36.07 -18.46 30.05
N VAL A 188 36.91 -18.01 29.11
CA VAL A 188 38.17 -17.33 29.43
C VAL A 188 38.15 -15.90 28.93
N ALA A 189 38.42 -14.95 29.83
CA ALA A 189 38.79 -13.59 29.45
C ALA A 189 40.26 -13.60 29.01
N VAL A 190 40.50 -13.21 27.75
CA VAL A 190 41.85 -13.24 27.19
C VAL A 190 42.62 -12.04 27.70
N ASP A 191 43.76 -12.28 28.32
CA ASP A 191 44.63 -11.25 28.88
C ASP A 191 46.05 -11.34 28.28
N ARG A 192 46.98 -10.53 28.81
CA ARG A 192 48.37 -10.52 28.35
C ARG A 192 49.14 -11.82 28.68
N HIS A 193 48.66 -12.63 29.61
CA HIS A 193 49.35 -13.82 30.09
C HIS A 193 48.87 -15.09 29.37
N ASN A 194 47.57 -15.18 29.08
CA ASN A 194 46.95 -16.38 28.52
C ASN A 194 46.79 -16.36 26.99
N TYR A 195 46.84 -15.19 26.31
CA TYR A 195 46.57 -15.14 24.87
C TYR A 195 47.51 -16.05 24.05
N ALA A 196 48.79 -16.13 24.45
CA ALA A 196 49.77 -16.99 23.81
C ALA A 196 49.52 -18.47 24.13
N GLN A 197 49.12 -18.80 25.36
CA GLN A 197 48.76 -20.16 25.77
C GLN A 197 47.56 -20.69 24.98
N LEU A 198 46.60 -19.82 24.66
CA LEU A 198 45.42 -20.13 23.85
C LEU A 198 45.70 -20.12 22.33
N GLY A 199 46.93 -19.87 21.89
CA GLY A 199 47.25 -19.78 20.46
C GLY A 199 46.57 -18.61 19.75
N LEU A 200 46.25 -17.54 20.49
CA LEU A 200 45.59 -16.34 19.99
C LEU A 200 46.60 -15.24 19.65
N LYS A 201 46.17 -14.28 18.84
CA LYS A 201 46.96 -13.08 18.53
C LYS A 201 46.76 -12.02 19.62
N ARG A 202 47.73 -11.11 19.82
CA ARG A 202 47.62 -9.98 20.79
C ARG A 202 46.35 -9.15 20.65
N LYS A 203 45.78 -9.05 19.43
CA LYS A 203 44.50 -8.35 19.19
C LYS A 203 43.28 -8.99 19.89
N ALA A 204 43.43 -10.21 20.39
CA ALA A 204 42.39 -10.90 21.14
C ALA A 204 42.40 -10.56 22.64
N ILE A 205 43.42 -9.85 23.14
CA ILE A 205 43.47 -9.38 24.54
C ILE A 205 42.26 -8.47 24.81
N GLY A 206 41.53 -8.77 25.87
CA GLY A 206 40.25 -8.15 26.23
C GLY A 206 39.02 -8.86 25.65
N SER A 207 39.19 -9.80 24.72
CA SER A 207 38.08 -10.61 24.21
C SER A 207 37.74 -11.76 25.14
N ARG A 208 36.50 -12.25 25.07
CA ARG A 208 36.06 -13.47 25.75
C ARG A 208 36.04 -14.62 24.76
N GLN A 209 36.47 -15.80 25.21
CA GLN A 209 36.53 -17.01 24.42
C GLN A 209 35.87 -18.16 25.18
N LEU A 210 35.13 -18.99 24.46
CA LEU A 210 34.82 -20.36 24.89
C LEU A 210 36.00 -21.23 24.47
N VAL A 211 36.64 -21.87 25.43
CA VAL A 211 37.81 -22.74 25.23
C VAL A 211 37.42 -24.16 25.59
N PHE A 212 37.67 -25.09 24.67
CA PHE A 212 37.34 -26.50 24.80
C PHE A 212 38.62 -27.32 24.84
N GLU A 213 38.70 -28.24 25.80
CA GLU A 213 39.77 -29.22 25.90
C GLU A 213 39.46 -30.40 24.97
N CYS A 214 40.14 -30.48 23.82
CA CYS A 214 39.79 -31.46 22.78
C CYS A 214 40.04 -32.93 23.18
N HIS A 215 40.77 -33.17 24.28
CA HIS A 215 40.98 -34.50 24.83
C HIS A 215 39.86 -34.93 25.79
N ILE A 216 39.06 -33.99 26.28
CA ILE A 216 37.90 -34.24 27.16
C ILE A 216 36.62 -34.23 26.34
N LEU A 217 36.43 -33.19 25.50
CA LEU A 217 35.23 -33.01 24.69
C LEU A 217 35.51 -33.34 23.23
N SER A 218 34.72 -34.25 22.69
CA SER A 218 34.69 -34.54 21.26
C SER A 218 34.22 -33.31 20.47
N ARG A 219 34.57 -33.26 19.18
CA ARG A 219 34.13 -32.17 18.30
C ARG A 219 32.61 -32.03 18.25
N GLN A 220 31.88 -33.15 18.33
CA GLN A 220 30.42 -33.14 18.31
C GLN A 220 29.85 -32.51 19.58
N GLU A 221 30.43 -32.79 20.75
CA GLU A 221 30.03 -32.17 22.02
C GLU A 221 30.36 -30.67 22.06
N GLN A 222 31.49 -30.27 21.47
CA GLN A 222 31.85 -28.85 21.30
C GLN A 222 30.79 -28.13 20.43
N ILE A 223 30.42 -28.71 19.29
CA ILE A 223 29.36 -28.18 18.42
C ILE A 223 28.02 -28.15 19.16
N ALA A 224 27.66 -29.21 19.88
CA ALA A 224 26.41 -29.28 20.65
C ALA A 224 26.33 -28.20 21.72
N THR A 225 27.44 -27.93 22.43
CA THR A 225 27.54 -26.88 23.44
C THR A 225 27.28 -25.50 22.84
N VAL A 226 27.87 -25.22 21.67
CA VAL A 226 27.70 -23.93 20.98
C VAL A 226 26.30 -23.80 20.40
N SER A 227 25.77 -24.88 19.81
CA SER A 227 24.40 -24.94 19.33
C SER A 227 23.38 -24.70 20.44
N ASN A 228 23.62 -25.21 21.66
CA ASN A 228 22.79 -24.91 22.82
C ASN A 228 22.78 -23.40 23.15
N LEU A 229 23.94 -22.75 23.10
CA LEU A 229 24.03 -21.30 23.30
C LEU A 229 23.30 -20.51 22.19
N CYS A 230 23.45 -20.95 20.93
CA CYS A 230 22.72 -20.37 19.80
C CYS A 230 21.20 -20.54 19.96
N GLN A 231 20.74 -21.70 20.44
CA GLN A 231 19.33 -21.98 20.68
C GLN A 231 18.75 -21.08 21.78
N ARG A 232 19.49 -20.85 22.88
CA ARG A 232 19.05 -19.94 23.95
C ARG A 232 18.92 -18.50 23.45
N PHE A 233 19.87 -18.05 22.63
CA PHE A 233 19.75 -16.76 21.96
C PHE A 233 18.54 -16.73 21.02
N ALA A 234 18.32 -17.79 20.25
CA ALA A 234 17.18 -17.93 19.36
C ALA A 234 15.85 -17.82 20.10
N THR A 235 15.72 -18.40 21.30
CA THR A 235 14.52 -18.29 22.14
C THR A 235 14.25 -16.84 22.53
N VAL A 236 15.22 -16.14 23.13
CA VAL A 236 15.03 -14.74 23.56
C VAL A 236 14.80 -13.81 22.39
N PHE A 237 15.52 -14.02 21.29
CA PHE A 237 15.28 -13.29 20.05
C PHE A 237 13.87 -13.56 19.51
N GLY A 238 13.45 -14.83 19.49
CA GLY A 238 12.16 -15.28 19.00
C GLY A 238 10.99 -14.70 19.78
N GLU A 239 11.06 -14.65 21.12
CA GLU A 239 10.04 -14.03 21.97
C GLU A 239 9.87 -12.52 21.66
N ASN A 240 11.00 -11.80 21.55
CA ASN A 240 10.98 -10.37 21.21
C ASN A 240 10.46 -10.13 19.78
N ALA A 241 10.96 -10.93 18.82
CA ALA A 241 10.53 -10.88 17.44
C ALA A 241 9.04 -11.19 17.31
N HIS A 242 8.53 -12.21 18.00
CA HIS A 242 7.12 -12.58 17.99
C HIS A 242 6.23 -11.46 18.54
N HIS A 243 6.65 -10.83 19.64
CA HIS A 243 5.95 -9.65 20.17
C HIS A 243 5.86 -8.52 19.13
N ASN A 244 6.98 -8.14 18.51
CA ASN A 244 7.00 -7.11 17.48
C ASN A 244 6.16 -7.52 16.26
N LEU A 245 6.29 -8.75 15.79
CA LEU A 245 5.55 -9.27 14.65
C LEU A 245 4.05 -9.33 14.91
N SER A 246 3.62 -9.68 16.12
CA SER A 246 2.20 -9.67 16.49
C SER A 246 1.58 -8.28 16.41
N GLN A 247 2.32 -7.24 16.80
CA GLN A 247 1.88 -5.85 16.66
C GLN A 247 1.76 -5.46 15.18
N VAL A 248 2.76 -5.83 14.39
CA VAL A 248 2.76 -5.54 12.95
C VAL A 248 1.62 -6.29 12.25
N ASP A 249 1.41 -7.57 12.56
CA ASP A 249 0.34 -8.41 12.03
C ASP A 249 -1.06 -7.89 12.40
N ALA A 250 -1.25 -7.41 13.64
CA ALA A 250 -2.49 -6.78 14.06
C ALA A 250 -2.79 -5.50 13.24
N GLN A 251 -1.77 -4.70 12.93
CA GLN A 251 -1.92 -3.51 12.09
C GLN A 251 -2.19 -3.88 10.63
N LEU A 252 -1.51 -4.91 10.10
CA LEU A 252 -1.78 -5.48 8.79
C LEU A 252 -3.24 -5.88 8.63
N LYS A 253 -3.75 -6.66 9.59
CA LYS A 253 -5.14 -7.16 9.59
C LYS A 253 -6.13 -6.01 9.63
N ARG A 254 -5.86 -4.96 10.42
CA ARG A 254 -6.69 -3.76 10.44
C ARG A 254 -6.66 -3.04 9.11
N GLY A 255 -5.51 -2.86 8.48
CA GLY A 255 -5.36 -2.13 7.22
C GLY A 255 -5.97 -2.80 5.97
N GLN A 256 -6.41 -4.06 6.04
CA GLN A 256 -6.87 -4.79 4.86
C GLN A 256 -8.09 -4.10 4.20
N PRO A 257 -8.03 -3.78 2.89
CA PRO A 257 -9.11 -3.11 2.17
C PRO A 257 -10.14 -4.06 1.56
N TYR A 258 -9.99 -5.39 1.71
CA TYR A 258 -10.82 -6.38 1.00
C TYR A 258 -12.33 -6.25 1.25
N ASP A 259 -12.75 -6.07 2.51
CA ASP A 259 -14.16 -5.90 2.84
C ASP A 259 -14.73 -4.61 2.23
N LEU A 260 -13.92 -3.55 2.19
CA LEU A 260 -14.30 -2.29 1.57
C LEU A 260 -14.42 -2.46 0.05
N GLN A 261 -13.44 -3.11 -0.57
CA GLN A 261 -13.44 -3.42 -2.00
C GLN A 261 -14.67 -4.21 -2.40
N ARG A 262 -15.01 -5.28 -1.66
CA ARG A 262 -16.17 -6.12 -1.95
C ARG A 262 -17.48 -5.33 -1.88
N LYS A 263 -17.62 -4.45 -0.87
CA LYS A 263 -18.81 -3.60 -0.73
C LYS A 263 -18.87 -2.53 -1.83
N CYS A 264 -17.74 -1.95 -2.19
CA CYS A 264 -17.60 -1.00 -3.30
C CYS A 264 -18.02 -1.66 -4.62
N GLN A 265 -17.48 -2.84 -4.93
CA GLN A 265 -17.86 -3.63 -6.10
C GLN A 265 -19.35 -4.01 -6.10
N THR A 266 -19.92 -4.36 -4.94
CA THR A 266 -21.36 -4.68 -4.84
C THR A 266 -22.22 -3.47 -5.19
N LEU A 267 -21.90 -2.28 -4.68
CA LEU A 267 -22.63 -1.06 -5.02
C LEU A 267 -22.43 -0.68 -6.49
N TYR A 268 -21.19 -0.78 -6.99
CA TYR A 268 -20.87 -0.52 -8.39
C TYR A 268 -21.70 -1.42 -9.31
N GLN A 269 -21.71 -2.73 -9.07
CA GLN A 269 -22.48 -3.68 -9.89
C GLN A 269 -23.97 -3.33 -9.89
N ARG A 270 -24.53 -2.90 -8.75
CA ARG A 270 -25.93 -2.46 -8.66
C ARG A 270 -26.22 -1.17 -9.44
N LEU A 271 -25.23 -0.28 -9.57
CA LEU A 271 -25.32 1.00 -10.27
C LEU A 271 -25.16 0.88 -11.79
N PHE A 272 -24.24 0.04 -12.25
CA PHE A 272 -23.79 0.03 -13.65
C PHE A 272 -24.16 -1.24 -14.43
N LEU A 273 -24.34 -2.39 -13.75
CA LEU A 273 -24.75 -3.60 -14.47
C LEU A 273 -26.28 -3.63 -14.59
N PRO A 274 -26.82 -3.84 -15.80
CA PRO A 274 -28.22 -4.21 -15.93
C PRO A 274 -28.45 -5.43 -15.05
N LEU A 275 -29.49 -5.41 -14.20
CA LEU A 275 -30.05 -6.68 -13.75
C LEU A 275 -30.60 -7.32 -15.03
N GLU A 276 -29.76 -8.10 -15.71
CA GLU A 276 -30.30 -9.14 -16.56
C GLU A 276 -31.32 -9.86 -15.69
N ALA A 277 -32.54 -9.95 -16.19
CA ALA A 277 -33.68 -10.53 -15.51
C ALA A 277 -33.44 -12.03 -15.32
N HIS A 278 -32.47 -12.39 -14.50
CA HIS A 278 -32.22 -13.70 -13.96
C HIS A 278 -33.39 -13.98 -13.01
N SER A 279 -34.51 -14.33 -13.64
CA SER A 279 -35.36 -15.44 -13.27
C SER A 279 -35.61 -15.53 -11.77
N SER A 280 -36.71 -14.90 -11.38
CA SER A 280 -37.49 -14.94 -10.14
C SER A 280 -37.81 -16.35 -9.58
N SER A 281 -36.85 -17.28 -9.52
CA SER A 281 -37.09 -18.69 -9.18
C SER A 281 -36.34 -19.24 -7.95
N ILE A 282 -35.45 -18.49 -7.27
CA ILE A 282 -34.62 -19.08 -6.19
C ILE A 282 -34.71 -18.34 -4.82
N GLU A 283 -35.34 -17.17 -4.71
CA GLU A 283 -35.32 -16.40 -3.43
C GLU A 283 -36.44 -16.74 -2.42
N ALA A 284 -37.33 -17.70 -2.71
CA ALA A 284 -38.45 -18.02 -1.81
C ALA A 284 -38.08 -18.87 -0.57
N SER A 285 -36.79 -19.06 -0.21
CA SER A 285 -36.43 -19.99 0.88
C SER A 285 -35.33 -19.54 1.85
N GLN A 286 -34.86 -18.28 1.83
CA GLN A 286 -33.81 -17.85 2.77
C GLN A 286 -34.11 -16.60 3.62
N HIS A 287 -35.33 -16.06 3.59
CA HIS A 287 -35.73 -14.94 4.45
C HIS A 287 -36.39 -15.40 5.77
N SER A 288 -35.60 -15.99 6.68
CA SER A 288 -35.95 -16.02 8.12
C SER A 288 -34.77 -16.44 9.00
N SER A 289 -33.76 -15.59 9.16
CA SER A 289 -32.81 -15.63 10.31
C SER A 289 -31.79 -14.48 10.28
N PHE A 290 -32.28 -13.24 10.36
CA PHE A 290 -31.47 -12.11 10.80
C PHE A 290 -32.14 -11.44 12.00
N ALA A 291 -32.15 -12.15 13.13
CA ALA A 291 -32.36 -11.55 14.43
C ALA A 291 -31.51 -12.33 15.44
N ASN A 292 -30.62 -11.59 16.10
CA ASN A 292 -29.80 -12.00 17.25
C ASN A 292 -28.62 -12.95 16.95
N ASP A 293 -27.44 -12.37 16.74
CA ASP A 293 -26.18 -13.09 16.89
C ASP A 293 -25.49 -12.61 18.17
N ASN A 294 -25.80 -13.32 19.25
CA ASN A 294 -25.09 -13.29 20.50
C ASN A 294 -24.40 -14.66 20.60
N ASN A 295 -23.07 -14.68 20.43
CA ASN A 295 -22.14 -15.75 20.79
C ASN A 295 -22.71 -17.17 20.96
N GLN A 296 -22.73 -18.00 19.91
CA GLN A 296 -22.45 -19.44 20.04
C GLN A 296 -21.71 -20.00 18.82
N HIS A 297 -20.43 -20.28 19.02
CA HIS A 297 -19.59 -21.07 18.10
C HIS A 297 -20.05 -22.53 18.07
N PHE A 298 -20.69 -22.96 16.97
CA PHE A 298 -20.72 -24.36 16.57
C PHE A 298 -19.69 -24.58 15.45
N HIS A 299 -18.64 -25.34 15.75
CA HIS A 299 -17.63 -25.77 14.77
C HIS A 299 -18.20 -26.92 13.92
N GLN A 300 -18.42 -26.65 12.63
CA GLN A 300 -18.58 -27.69 11.61
C GLN A 300 -17.18 -28.00 11.03
N PRO A 301 -16.75 -29.28 10.96
CA PRO A 301 -15.41 -29.60 10.47
C PRO A 301 -15.36 -29.45 8.94
N LEU A 302 -14.57 -28.48 8.46
CA LEU A 302 -14.23 -28.35 7.05
C LEU A 302 -13.36 -29.54 6.59
N PRO A 303 -13.54 -30.04 5.36
CA PRO A 303 -12.63 -31.02 4.78
C PRO A 303 -11.21 -30.45 4.67
N PRO A 304 -10.17 -31.29 4.78
CA PRO A 304 -8.78 -30.84 4.79
C PRO A 304 -8.43 -30.18 3.45
N SER A 305 -8.05 -28.91 3.51
CA SER A 305 -7.54 -28.15 2.38
C SER A 305 -6.29 -28.83 1.81
N PRO A 306 -6.15 -28.94 0.47
CA PRO A 306 -4.91 -29.43 -0.12
C PRO A 306 -3.73 -28.51 0.26
N PRO A 307 -2.50 -29.05 0.36
CA PRO A 307 -1.32 -28.26 0.71
C PRO A 307 -1.11 -27.15 -0.32
N VAL A 308 -1.27 -25.90 0.13
CA VAL A 308 -1.10 -24.70 -0.69
C VAL A 308 0.40 -24.56 -1.04
N PRO A 309 0.77 -24.35 -2.31
CA PRO A 309 2.17 -24.10 -2.67
C PRO A 309 2.68 -22.84 -1.96
N TYR A 310 3.88 -22.95 -1.40
CA TYR A 310 4.60 -21.87 -0.72
C TYR A 310 5.06 -20.84 -1.78
N LEU A 311 4.39 -19.68 -1.82
CA LEU A 311 4.57 -18.56 -2.75
C LEU A 311 4.19 -18.79 -4.23
N ASP A 312 3.40 -17.84 -4.76
CA ASP A 312 3.14 -17.66 -6.19
C ASP A 312 4.48 -17.37 -6.94
N PRO A 313 4.80 -18.07 -8.06
CA PRO A 313 6.03 -17.84 -8.84
C PRO A 313 6.28 -16.37 -9.20
N LEU A 314 5.22 -15.58 -9.37
CA LEU A 314 5.28 -14.15 -9.70
C LEU A 314 5.69 -13.28 -8.49
N GLN A 315 5.42 -13.74 -7.27
CA GLN A 315 5.95 -13.12 -6.05
C GLN A 315 7.43 -13.47 -5.87
N GLN A 316 7.82 -14.72 -6.10
CA GLN A 316 9.21 -15.14 -6.02
C GLN A 316 10.09 -14.37 -7.00
N GLN A 317 9.63 -14.19 -8.25
CA GLN A 317 10.36 -13.42 -9.27
C GLN A 317 10.54 -11.94 -8.86
N ARG A 318 9.53 -11.32 -8.23
CA ARG A 318 9.64 -9.93 -7.74
C ARG A 318 10.62 -9.81 -6.57
N VAL A 319 10.62 -10.78 -5.67
CA VAL A 319 11.58 -10.87 -4.56
C VAL A 319 13.00 -11.06 -5.08
N ASP A 320 13.21 -11.96 -6.04
CA ASP A 320 14.52 -12.24 -6.64
C ASP A 320 15.07 -11.03 -7.41
N HIS A 321 14.23 -10.34 -8.19
CA HIS A 321 14.61 -9.11 -8.90
C HIS A 321 15.00 -7.99 -7.93
N TRP A 322 14.36 -7.92 -6.76
CA TRP A 322 14.70 -6.93 -5.74
C TRP A 322 16.04 -7.25 -5.06
N TYR A 323 16.31 -8.52 -4.71
CA TYR A 323 17.62 -8.93 -4.19
C TYR A 323 18.75 -8.66 -5.19
N ALA A 324 18.53 -8.91 -6.48
CA ALA A 324 19.49 -8.60 -7.54
C ALA A 324 19.84 -7.10 -7.61
N ASN A 325 18.86 -6.22 -7.44
CA ASN A 325 19.09 -4.77 -7.40
C ASN A 325 19.84 -4.32 -6.14
N GLN A 326 19.62 -4.99 -5.01
CA GLN A 326 20.28 -4.63 -3.75
C GLN A 326 21.76 -5.04 -3.73
N ASP A 327 22.10 -6.20 -4.29
CA ASP A 327 23.50 -6.64 -4.43
C ASP A 327 24.31 -5.69 -5.34
N GLN A 328 23.68 -5.08 -6.34
CA GLN A 328 24.32 -4.05 -7.16
C GLN A 328 24.66 -2.78 -6.36
N HIS A 329 23.78 -2.35 -5.44
CA HIS A 329 24.03 -1.19 -4.58
C HIS A 329 25.12 -1.44 -3.54
N ASN A 330 25.15 -2.62 -2.90
CA ASN A 330 26.22 -2.99 -1.97
C ASN A 330 27.58 -3.17 -2.67
N SER A 331 27.61 -3.70 -3.89
CA SER A 331 28.87 -3.82 -4.67
C SER A 331 29.46 -2.46 -5.07
N ARG A 332 28.60 -1.44 -5.24
CA ARG A 332 29.02 -0.09 -5.64
C ARG A 332 29.53 0.75 -4.45
N ALA A 333 29.04 0.49 -3.24
CA ALA A 333 29.51 1.13 -2.02
C ALA A 333 30.93 0.66 -1.60
N ALA A 334 31.35 -0.53 -2.03
CA ALA A 334 32.66 -1.09 -1.69
C ALA A 334 33.85 -0.48 -2.47
N THR A 335 33.61 0.33 -3.52
CA THR A 335 34.66 0.81 -4.44
C THR A 335 34.96 2.32 -4.37
N THR A 336 34.32 3.08 -3.49
CA THR A 336 34.59 4.52 -3.34
C THR A 336 34.86 4.91 -1.88
N SER A 337 36.14 4.83 -1.48
CA SER A 337 36.65 5.54 -0.31
C SER A 337 38.09 5.97 -0.56
N PRO A 338 38.35 7.24 -0.93
CA PRO A 338 39.67 7.82 -0.82
C PRO A 338 39.85 8.36 0.60
N LYS A 339 40.73 7.71 1.38
CA LYS A 339 41.28 8.29 2.61
C LYS A 339 42.32 9.34 2.24
N ASN A 340 42.01 10.61 2.42
CA ASN A 340 42.99 11.67 2.57
C ASN A 340 42.62 12.48 3.82
N ASN A 341 43.43 12.35 4.88
CA ASN A 341 43.46 13.26 6.02
C ASN A 341 44.92 13.68 6.20
N PRO A 342 45.25 14.98 6.09
CA PRO A 342 46.52 15.48 6.59
C PRO A 342 46.38 15.88 8.06
N SER A 343 47.47 15.62 8.77
CA SER A 343 47.74 15.94 10.16
C SER A 343 47.73 17.46 10.41
N GLY A 344 47.16 17.88 11.54
CA GLY A 344 47.33 19.23 12.09
C GLY A 344 47.34 19.18 13.62
N GLN A 345 48.51 19.48 14.19
CA GLN A 345 48.73 19.99 15.56
C GLN A 345 47.90 21.28 15.74
N GLY A 346 47.46 21.78 16.89
CA GLY A 346 47.66 21.53 18.31
C GLY A 346 46.90 22.66 19.06
N GLU A 347 47.16 22.79 20.35
CA GLU A 347 46.79 23.89 21.27
C GLU A 347 45.52 23.73 22.14
N GLU A 348 45.83 23.59 23.43
CA GLU A 348 45.01 23.84 24.60
C GLU A 348 44.60 25.32 24.68
N ALA A 349 43.35 25.57 25.08
CA ALA A 349 43.02 26.73 25.91
C ALA A 349 41.69 26.48 26.64
N ASP A 350 41.76 26.59 27.95
CA ASP A 350 40.64 26.89 28.86
C ASP A 350 39.85 28.12 28.39
N ILE A 351 38.57 28.20 28.75
CA ILE A 351 37.86 29.36 29.34
C ILE A 351 36.33 29.15 29.30
N SER A 352 35.77 29.04 30.51
CA SER A 352 34.55 29.66 31.04
C SER A 352 33.21 29.62 30.29
N THR A 353 32.26 28.97 30.95
CA THR A 353 30.81 29.26 30.99
C THR A 353 30.49 30.72 31.36
N PRO A 354 29.38 31.26 30.83
CA PRO A 354 28.35 31.84 31.70
C PRO A 354 26.95 31.35 31.27
N ILE A 355 26.14 30.75 32.14
CA ILE A 355 25.11 31.41 32.99
C ILE A 355 24.48 32.63 32.31
N ASN A 356 23.24 32.45 31.82
CA ASN A 356 22.26 33.51 31.77
C ASN A 356 20.88 32.91 32.10
N ASP A 357 20.41 33.25 33.30
CA ASP A 357 19.03 33.18 33.76
C ASP A 357 18.17 34.28 33.09
N TYR A 358 16.85 34.13 33.23
CA TYR A 358 15.72 35.10 33.13
C TYR A 358 14.67 34.87 32.01
N PRO A 359 13.37 35.21 32.25
CA PRO A 359 12.36 34.23 32.65
C PRO A 359 11.07 34.25 31.79
N HIS A 360 10.10 33.42 32.22
CA HIS A 360 8.67 33.36 31.91
C HIS A 360 8.01 34.46 31.05
N ASN A 361 7.23 34.03 30.05
CA ASN A 361 5.81 34.43 29.97
C ASN A 361 4.98 33.52 29.03
N HIS A 362 3.82 33.10 29.54
CA HIS A 362 2.66 32.63 28.76
C HIS A 362 2.00 33.83 28.05
N PRO A 363 1.29 33.60 26.93
CA PRO A 363 -0.17 33.72 27.03
C PRO A 363 -0.94 32.64 26.25
N SER A 364 -2.21 32.61 26.57
CA SER A 364 -3.28 31.70 26.17
C SER A 364 -4.08 32.17 24.95
N TYR A 365 -4.72 31.20 24.28
CA TYR A 365 -5.84 31.26 23.31
C TYR A 365 -5.63 31.89 21.93
N GLN A 366 -5.77 31.08 20.87
CA GLN A 366 -6.91 31.15 19.95
C GLN A 366 -6.98 29.92 19.02
N ASN A 367 -8.21 29.42 18.84
CA ASN A 367 -8.59 28.41 17.85
C ASN A 367 -8.36 28.95 16.45
N GLU A 368 -7.59 28.25 15.63
CA GLU A 368 -7.63 28.39 14.17
C GLU A 368 -7.84 27.04 13.51
N THR A 369 -8.97 26.96 12.82
CA THR A 369 -9.37 25.93 11.85
C THR A 369 -8.34 25.85 10.71
N PRO A 370 -7.82 24.67 10.33
CA PRO A 370 -6.97 24.57 9.16
C PRO A 370 -7.81 24.66 7.88
N GLY A 371 -7.67 25.78 7.18
CA GLY A 371 -8.17 25.97 5.83
C GLY A 371 -7.49 25.01 4.85
N VAL A 372 -8.30 24.29 4.08
CA VAL A 372 -7.88 23.44 2.98
C VAL A 372 -7.53 24.32 1.78
N THR A 373 -6.24 24.52 1.53
CA THR A 373 -5.74 25.02 0.24
C THR A 373 -5.86 23.90 -0.80
N THR A 374 -6.87 23.98 -1.66
CA THR A 374 -6.99 23.20 -2.90
C THR A 374 -5.98 23.74 -3.93
N THR A 375 -4.93 22.98 -4.19
CA THR A 375 -4.04 23.17 -5.34
C THR A 375 -4.78 22.74 -6.61
N ALA A 376 -5.10 23.73 -7.46
CA ALA A 376 -5.65 23.52 -8.78
C ALA A 376 -4.61 22.88 -9.71
N GLY A 377 -4.64 21.55 -9.83
CA GLY A 377 -3.95 20.79 -10.86
C GLY A 377 -4.78 20.75 -12.14
N LYS A 378 -4.39 21.52 -13.16
CA LYS A 378 -4.99 21.52 -14.49
C LYS A 378 -4.62 20.21 -15.21
N ALA A 379 -5.47 19.20 -15.12
CA ALA A 379 -5.37 17.97 -15.89
C ALA A 379 -6.20 18.09 -17.17
N THR A 380 -5.54 18.17 -18.33
CA THR A 380 -6.19 18.06 -19.64
C THR A 380 -6.25 16.58 -20.00
N ALA A 381 -7.40 15.93 -19.78
CA ALA A 381 -7.62 14.54 -20.16
C ALA A 381 -8.49 14.49 -21.42
N VAL A 382 -7.91 14.02 -22.53
CA VAL A 382 -8.67 13.54 -23.68
C VAL A 382 -9.10 12.12 -23.35
N THR A 383 -10.34 11.95 -22.91
CA THR A 383 -10.90 10.66 -22.50
C THR A 383 -11.52 9.97 -23.72
N THR A 384 -10.74 9.12 -24.39
CA THR A 384 -11.29 8.08 -25.26
C THR A 384 -12.00 7.04 -24.39
N SER A 385 -13.32 6.89 -24.58
CA SER A 385 -14.18 5.94 -23.87
C SER A 385 -13.84 4.49 -24.24
N ALA A 386 -12.76 3.95 -23.65
CA ALA A 386 -12.56 2.51 -23.62
C ALA A 386 -13.59 1.91 -22.65
N GLY A 387 -14.41 0.98 -23.13
CA GLY A 387 -15.37 0.27 -22.29
C GLY A 387 -14.67 -0.25 -21.02
N MET A 388 -15.17 0.17 -19.86
CA MET A 388 -14.63 -0.20 -18.55
C MET A 388 -14.86 -1.69 -18.31
N THR A 389 -14.01 -2.53 -18.88
CA THR A 389 -13.84 -3.88 -18.39
C THR A 389 -13.20 -3.75 -17.02
N PHE A 390 -13.93 -4.12 -15.95
CA PHE A 390 -13.32 -4.52 -14.70
C PHE A 390 -12.18 -5.46 -15.06
N ARG A 391 -10.94 -4.97 -15.04
CA ARG A 391 -9.81 -5.87 -15.12
C ARG A 391 -9.89 -6.65 -13.81
N PRO A 392 -10.14 -7.97 -13.84
CA PRO A 392 -9.86 -8.77 -12.68
C PRO A 392 -8.35 -8.64 -12.55
N THR A 393 -7.87 -7.71 -11.72
CA THR A 393 -6.49 -7.75 -11.27
C THR A 393 -6.34 -9.14 -10.68
N PRO A 394 -5.44 -10.00 -11.21
CA PRO A 394 -5.24 -11.32 -10.65
C PRO A 394 -4.80 -11.13 -9.22
N PHE A 395 -5.76 -11.24 -8.30
CA PHE A 395 -5.53 -11.08 -6.88
C PHE A 395 -4.80 -12.34 -6.46
N VAL A 396 -3.48 -12.21 -6.31
CA VAL A 396 -2.73 -13.20 -5.55
C VAL A 396 -3.30 -13.15 -4.14
N ASP A 397 -3.80 -14.29 -3.66
CA ASP A 397 -4.50 -14.42 -2.39
C ASP A 397 -3.50 -14.23 -1.23
N THR A 398 -3.14 -12.97 -0.97
CA THR A 398 -2.16 -12.59 0.06
C THR A 398 -2.74 -12.69 1.47
N THR A 399 -3.98 -13.14 1.61
CA THR A 399 -4.60 -13.52 2.88
C THR A 399 -3.79 -14.60 3.60
N SER A 400 -3.07 -15.44 2.85
CA SER A 400 -2.15 -16.45 3.36
C SER A 400 -0.81 -15.91 3.90
N LEU A 401 -0.45 -14.66 3.57
CA LEU A 401 0.81 -14.03 3.98
C LEU A 401 0.63 -13.31 5.32
N THR A 402 0.30 -14.06 6.37
CA THR A 402 0.42 -13.52 7.72
C THR A 402 1.89 -13.47 8.11
N LEU A 403 2.31 -12.39 8.76
CA LEU A 403 3.70 -12.27 9.25
C LEU A 403 4.04 -13.37 10.27
N GLN A 404 3.02 -14.00 10.86
CA GLN A 404 3.16 -15.12 11.78
C GLN A 404 3.76 -16.36 11.11
N HIS A 405 3.68 -16.48 9.78
CA HIS A 405 4.26 -17.61 9.04
C HIS A 405 5.71 -17.39 8.60
N ILE A 406 6.30 -16.21 8.84
CA ILE A 406 7.72 -16.00 8.58
C ILE A 406 8.51 -16.87 9.57
N PRO A 407 9.30 -17.85 9.08
CA PRO A 407 10.03 -18.74 9.98
C PRO A 407 11.02 -17.93 10.81
N LEU A 408 11.08 -18.23 12.11
CA LEU A 408 12.10 -17.67 12.97
C LEU A 408 13.49 -18.07 12.45
N PRO A 409 14.48 -17.16 12.49
CA PRO A 409 15.78 -17.44 11.93
C PRO A 409 16.51 -18.51 12.76
N ASN A 410 17.18 -19.42 12.07
CA ASN A 410 18.06 -20.38 12.73
C ASN A 410 19.41 -19.72 13.04
N PHE A 411 19.76 -19.63 14.33
CA PHE A 411 21.04 -19.09 14.77
C PHE A 411 22.16 -20.14 14.82
N ILE A 412 21.85 -21.42 14.67
CA ILE A 412 22.87 -22.48 14.62
C ILE A 412 23.68 -22.30 13.32
N PRO A 413 25.01 -22.16 13.40
CA PRO A 413 25.85 -22.04 12.22
C PRO A 413 25.70 -23.25 11.31
N SER A 414 25.66 -22.99 10.01
CA SER A 414 25.64 -24.05 9.00
C SER A 414 26.94 -24.87 9.04
N PRO A 415 26.94 -26.14 8.56
CA PRO A 415 28.11 -27.04 8.59
C PRO A 415 29.42 -26.39 8.11
N TRP A 416 29.37 -25.57 7.07
CA TRP A 416 30.54 -24.89 6.48
C TRP A 416 31.07 -23.70 7.30
N GLN A 417 30.30 -23.16 8.25
CA GLN A 417 30.70 -22.03 9.09
C GLN A 417 31.48 -22.48 10.33
N TRP A 418 31.36 -23.74 10.73
CA TRP A 418 32.02 -24.27 11.93
C TRP A 418 33.55 -24.18 11.91
N PRO A 419 34.27 -24.47 10.81
CA PRO A 419 35.73 -24.31 10.79
C PRO A 419 36.19 -22.86 11.03
N ASP A 420 35.37 -21.88 10.65
CA ASP A 420 35.67 -20.45 10.83
C ASP A 420 35.34 -19.94 12.24
N LEU A 421 34.34 -20.54 12.89
CA LEU A 421 33.95 -20.19 14.26
C LEU A 421 34.76 -20.98 15.30
N LEU A 422 34.77 -22.32 15.19
CA LEU A 422 35.43 -23.25 16.09
C LEU A 422 36.84 -23.56 15.58
N LYS A 423 37.81 -22.77 16.03
CA LYS A 423 39.20 -22.91 15.60
C LYS A 423 39.97 -23.81 16.55
N ILE A 424 40.55 -24.88 16.01
CA ILE A 424 41.56 -25.67 16.71
C ILE A 424 42.80 -24.79 16.87
N ARG A 425 43.33 -24.74 18.10
CA ARG A 425 44.46 -23.90 18.49
C ARG A 425 45.58 -24.77 19.04
N GLN A 426 46.80 -24.37 18.72
CA GLN A 426 48.00 -24.86 19.37
C GLN A 426 48.62 -23.72 20.19
N PRO A 427 49.06 -23.98 21.43
CA PRO A 427 49.73 -22.98 22.24
C PRO A 427 50.93 -22.39 21.50
N TYR A 428 51.06 -21.06 21.52
CA TYR A 428 52.16 -20.37 20.87
C TYR A 428 53.46 -20.69 21.62
N ARG A 429 54.34 -21.48 21.02
CA ARG A 429 55.67 -21.72 21.58
C ARG A 429 56.57 -20.53 21.24
N PRO A 430 57.11 -19.80 22.21
CA PRO A 430 58.12 -18.78 21.93
C PRO A 430 59.46 -19.38 21.44
N LEU A 431 59.54 -20.70 21.24
CA LEU A 431 60.77 -21.48 21.15
C LEU A 431 61.66 -21.23 19.91
N PHE A 432 61.28 -20.38 18.94
CA PHE A 432 62.13 -20.16 17.76
C PHE A 432 62.31 -18.70 17.27
N PHE A 433 61.77 -17.69 17.96
CA PHE A 433 62.00 -16.29 17.56
C PHE A 433 63.06 -15.56 18.41
N GLY A 434 63.66 -16.23 19.39
CA GLY A 434 64.71 -15.67 20.26
C GLY A 434 66.09 -15.53 19.61
N LEU A 435 66.34 -16.12 18.44
CA LEU A 435 67.70 -16.16 17.85
C LEU A 435 67.81 -15.62 16.42
N ILE A 436 66.76 -15.05 15.83
CA ILE A 436 66.97 -14.11 14.73
C ILE A 436 67.06 -12.73 15.34
N LYS A 437 68.20 -12.48 16.00
CA LYS A 437 68.66 -11.13 16.33
C LYS A 437 68.68 -10.39 15.00
N ARG A 438 67.63 -9.61 14.69
CA ARG A 438 67.64 -8.69 13.54
C ARG A 438 68.89 -7.85 13.71
N ARG A 439 69.94 -8.18 12.95
CA ARG A 439 71.21 -7.46 12.94
C ARG A 439 70.82 -6.00 12.71
N LYS A 440 71.00 -5.15 13.72
CA LYS A 440 70.71 -3.71 13.65
C LYS A 440 71.40 -3.23 12.38
N LYS A 441 70.62 -2.93 11.33
CA LYS A 441 71.13 -2.51 10.02
C LYS A 441 71.80 -1.17 10.27
N ARG A 442 73.11 -1.20 10.50
CA ARG A 442 73.97 -0.03 10.59
C ARG A 442 73.82 0.68 9.23
N ASN A 443 73.48 1.96 9.28
CA ASN A 443 73.30 2.83 8.12
C ASN A 443 74.30 2.51 7.01
N GLY A 444 73.80 2.11 5.86
CA GLY A 444 74.58 1.80 4.69
C GLY A 444 73.65 1.38 3.56
N ASN A 445 73.53 2.25 2.55
CA ASN A 445 72.80 2.08 1.30
C ASN A 445 72.84 0.65 0.76
N SER A 446 71.80 -0.15 1.02
CA SER A 446 71.54 -1.37 0.24
C SER A 446 70.04 -1.58 0.08
N SER A 447 69.52 -0.96 -0.97
CA SER A 447 68.37 -1.43 -1.73
C SER A 447 68.78 -2.73 -2.43
N GLY A 448 68.04 -3.83 -2.23
CA GLY A 448 68.23 -4.95 -3.16
C GLY A 448 67.66 -6.31 -2.76
N PHE A 449 67.55 -6.62 -1.46
CA PHE A 449 67.19 -8.01 -1.11
C PHE A 449 65.67 -8.28 -1.13
N PHE A 450 64.84 -7.35 -0.64
CA PHE A 450 63.39 -7.55 -0.58
C PHE A 450 62.68 -7.38 -1.94
N TYR A 451 63.30 -6.73 -2.92
CA TYR A 451 62.75 -6.66 -4.29
C TYR A 451 62.90 -7.98 -5.05
N ARG A 452 63.87 -8.84 -4.71
CA ARG A 452 64.06 -10.15 -5.36
C ARG A 452 63.07 -11.23 -4.90
N LEU A 453 62.63 -11.18 -3.64
CA LEU A 453 61.65 -12.15 -3.11
C LEU A 453 60.22 -11.90 -3.60
N ARG A 454 59.91 -10.69 -4.10
CA ARG A 454 58.57 -10.37 -4.63
C ARG A 454 58.31 -10.96 -6.02
N HIS A 455 59.36 -11.34 -6.76
CA HIS A 455 59.24 -11.94 -8.10
C HIS A 455 58.97 -13.45 -8.11
N LEU A 456 59.06 -14.14 -6.98
CA LEU A 456 58.80 -15.60 -6.91
C LEU A 456 57.34 -15.96 -6.63
N PHE A 457 56.49 -14.99 -6.26
CA PHE A 457 55.09 -15.24 -5.90
C PHE A 457 54.06 -14.42 -6.70
N TYR A 458 54.50 -13.71 -7.74
CA TYR A 458 53.61 -13.02 -8.66
C TYR A 458 53.92 -13.42 -10.10
N THR A 459 53.08 -14.30 -10.64
CA THR A 459 52.97 -14.53 -12.09
C THR A 459 52.42 -13.26 -12.74
N SER A 460 53.24 -12.69 -13.62
CA SER A 460 52.90 -11.55 -14.46
C SER A 460 51.76 -11.92 -15.42
N ARG A 461 50.55 -11.35 -15.22
CA ARG A 461 49.53 -11.28 -16.26
C ARG A 461 49.78 -9.99 -17.05
N LYS A 462 50.18 -10.16 -18.31
CA LYS A 462 50.51 -9.10 -19.26
C LYS A 462 49.33 -8.15 -19.46
N THR A 463 49.65 -6.86 -19.45
CA THR A 463 48.90 -5.77 -20.05
C THR A 463 48.98 -5.87 -21.58
N SER A 464 47.84 -5.70 -22.26
CA SER A 464 47.80 -5.24 -23.64
C SER A 464 47.24 -3.82 -23.64
N THR A 465 48.13 -2.89 -23.95
CA THR A 465 47.89 -1.49 -24.29
C THR A 465 47.41 -1.38 -25.74
N THR A 466 46.32 -0.68 -25.98
CA THR A 466 46.08 0.04 -27.24
C THR A 466 45.71 1.48 -26.90
N LEU A 467 46.67 2.37 -27.16
CA LEU A 467 46.50 3.80 -27.34
C LEU A 467 45.73 4.04 -28.65
N LEU A 468 44.65 4.83 -28.63
CA LEU A 468 44.51 5.91 -29.61
C LEU A 468 43.48 6.97 -29.16
N ASN A 469 43.95 8.21 -29.29
CA ASN A 469 43.24 9.45 -29.55
C ASN A 469 42.48 10.23 -28.46
N LYS A 470 42.81 11.51 -28.53
CA LYS A 470 42.47 12.67 -27.74
C LYS A 470 41.83 13.67 -28.72
N ASP A 471 40.74 14.31 -28.31
CA ASP A 471 40.34 15.70 -28.56
C ASP A 471 38.83 15.90 -28.85
N ARG A 472 38.24 16.77 -27.99
CA ARG A 472 37.18 17.79 -28.17
C ARG A 472 35.97 17.52 -29.08
N TYR A 473 34.73 17.73 -28.60
CA TYR A 473 33.97 19.00 -28.57
C TYR A 473 32.53 18.78 -28.03
N GLN A 474 31.88 19.90 -27.72
CA GLN A 474 30.51 20.10 -27.24
C GLN A 474 29.37 19.63 -28.18
N GLN A 475 28.17 19.62 -27.60
CA GLN A 475 26.84 19.96 -28.18
C GLN A 475 25.95 18.85 -28.80
N GLN A 476 24.82 18.65 -28.10
CA GLN A 476 23.43 18.78 -28.57
C GLN A 476 22.83 17.90 -29.70
N HIS A 477 21.63 17.39 -29.37
CA HIS A 477 20.44 17.13 -30.21
C HIS A 477 20.25 15.81 -31.01
N HIS A 478 19.08 15.20 -30.71
CA HIS A 478 18.14 14.42 -31.55
C HIS A 478 18.34 12.92 -31.88
N HIS A 479 17.33 12.14 -31.43
CA HIS A 479 16.73 10.92 -32.02
C HIS A 479 16.43 11.07 -33.53
N PRO A 480 16.18 10.00 -34.36
CA PRO A 480 15.41 8.79 -34.02
C PRO A 480 15.78 7.43 -34.68
N SER A 481 15.12 6.39 -34.16
CA SER A 481 14.60 5.13 -34.74
C SER A 481 15.28 4.42 -35.92
N THR A 482 15.48 3.09 -35.82
CA THR A 482 14.64 2.07 -36.52
C THR A 482 15.06 0.64 -36.20
N ASP A 483 14.07 -0.24 -36.35
CA ASP A 483 14.00 -1.67 -36.02
C ASP A 483 15.02 -2.56 -36.75
N THR A 484 15.34 -3.71 -36.13
CA THR A 484 15.65 -4.92 -36.92
C THR A 484 15.22 -6.18 -36.18
N THR A 485 14.27 -6.85 -36.83
CA THR A 485 13.83 -8.23 -36.71
C THR A 485 14.97 -9.24 -36.95
N THR A 486 15.10 -10.28 -36.11
CA THR A 486 15.73 -11.54 -36.54
C THR A 486 15.10 -12.76 -35.87
N SER A 487 14.78 -13.72 -36.72
CA SER A 487 14.07 -14.99 -36.57
C SER A 487 14.93 -16.18 -36.11
N GLY A 488 14.36 -17.01 -35.21
CA GLY A 488 14.44 -18.50 -35.09
C GLY A 488 15.80 -19.22 -34.97
N PRO A 489 15.85 -20.58 -34.99
CA PRO A 489 15.04 -21.60 -34.27
C PRO A 489 15.92 -22.77 -33.68
N PHE A 490 15.25 -23.85 -33.20
CA PHE A 490 15.77 -25.18 -32.75
C PHE A 490 16.38 -25.24 -31.32
N SER A 491 16.16 -26.27 -30.48
CA SER A 491 16.10 -27.71 -30.73
C SER A 491 15.30 -28.48 -29.68
N ALA A 492 14.85 -29.66 -30.10
CA ALA A 492 14.05 -30.64 -29.38
C ALA A 492 14.87 -31.62 -28.52
N ASN A 493 14.12 -32.36 -27.68
CA ASN A 493 14.34 -33.74 -27.21
C ASN A 493 15.57 -34.05 -26.37
N GLU A 494 15.34 -34.53 -25.14
CA GLU A 494 15.65 -35.94 -24.81
C GLU A 494 14.97 -36.37 -23.50
N ALA A 495 14.18 -37.44 -23.62
CA ALA A 495 13.67 -38.24 -22.51
C ALA A 495 14.44 -39.55 -22.53
N VAL A 496 15.06 -39.96 -21.42
CA VAL A 496 15.46 -41.35 -21.19
C VAL A 496 15.32 -41.70 -19.71
N ASN A 497 14.48 -42.70 -19.49
CA ASN A 497 14.30 -43.51 -18.29
C ASN A 497 15.63 -44.05 -17.73
N ASN A 498 15.74 -44.23 -16.41
CA ASN A 498 15.87 -45.61 -15.91
C ASN A 498 15.73 -45.75 -14.39
N ALA A 499 15.20 -46.92 -14.05
CA ALA A 499 14.76 -47.37 -12.75
C ALA A 499 15.85 -48.11 -11.95
N ASN A 500 15.52 -48.33 -10.68
CA ASN A 500 15.85 -49.48 -9.84
C ASN A 500 17.25 -49.62 -9.20
N ALA A 501 17.23 -49.33 -7.89
CA ALA A 501 17.33 -50.31 -6.80
C ALA A 501 18.73 -50.87 -6.38
N PRO A 502 18.85 -51.31 -5.10
CA PRO A 502 20.11 -51.31 -4.36
C PRO A 502 20.75 -52.70 -4.23
N ILE A 503 22.06 -52.75 -3.96
CA ILE A 503 22.76 -53.99 -3.62
C ILE A 503 23.64 -53.79 -2.39
N SER A 504 23.33 -54.55 -1.34
CA SER A 504 24.18 -54.85 -0.20
C SER A 504 25.21 -55.91 -0.57
N SER A 505 26.45 -55.78 -0.10
CA SER A 505 27.29 -56.94 0.27
C SER A 505 28.57 -56.48 0.99
N SER A 506 28.73 -56.95 2.23
CA SER A 506 30.04 -57.33 2.82
C SER A 506 30.14 -58.88 2.77
N PRO A 507 31.19 -59.57 3.23
CA PRO A 507 32.59 -59.21 3.51
C PRO A 507 33.60 -60.18 2.83
N SER A 508 34.91 -59.89 2.88
CA SER A 508 35.93 -60.93 2.65
C SER A 508 37.22 -60.66 3.43
N SER A 509 37.63 -61.66 4.18
CA SER A 509 38.81 -61.79 5.02
C SER A 509 40.03 -62.37 4.28
N SER A 510 41.21 -62.18 4.89
CA SER A 510 42.51 -62.92 4.74
C SER A 510 43.62 -62.18 3.96
N PRO A 511 44.92 -62.55 4.11
CA PRO A 511 45.66 -62.81 5.35
C PRO A 511 47.05 -62.12 5.42
N SER A 512 47.61 -62.19 6.62
CA SER A 512 48.99 -62.05 7.10
C SER A 512 50.17 -62.02 6.09
N GLY A 513 50.99 -60.96 6.20
CA GLY A 513 52.37 -60.89 5.68
C GLY A 513 53.36 -60.46 6.79
N PRO A 514 54.63 -60.91 6.76
CA PRO A 514 55.54 -60.88 7.91
C PRO A 514 56.21 -59.52 8.15
N SER A 515 56.47 -59.30 9.44
CA SER A 515 57.02 -58.11 10.08
C SER A 515 58.44 -57.74 9.62
N ALA A 516 58.60 -56.51 9.14
CA ALA A 516 59.88 -55.83 9.03
C ALA A 516 60.23 -55.11 10.37
N PRO A 517 61.51 -54.97 10.74
CA PRO A 517 61.92 -54.41 12.02
C PRO A 517 61.59 -52.92 12.12
N ILE A 518 60.88 -52.59 13.19
CA ILE A 518 60.39 -51.25 13.53
C ILE A 518 61.57 -50.37 13.94
N THR A 519 61.98 -49.46 13.05
CA THR A 519 62.77 -48.28 13.40
C THR A 519 61.92 -47.39 14.31
N PRO A 520 62.40 -46.95 15.49
CA PRO A 520 61.64 -46.05 16.35
C PRO A 520 61.53 -44.68 15.68
N THR A 521 60.41 -44.46 14.99
CA THR A 521 60.05 -43.17 14.39
C THR A 521 59.82 -42.13 15.49
N PRO A 522 60.45 -40.93 15.42
CA PRO A 522 60.32 -39.86 16.40
C PRO A 522 58.95 -39.14 16.40
N ASP A 523 57.92 -39.70 15.76
CA ASP A 523 56.60 -39.08 15.58
C ASP A 523 55.73 -39.07 16.85
N ASN A 524 56.14 -39.72 17.93
CA ASN A 524 55.32 -39.82 19.16
C ASN A 524 55.48 -38.65 20.15
N LEU A 525 56.40 -37.70 19.91
CA LEU A 525 56.55 -36.52 20.80
C LEU A 525 55.58 -35.37 20.46
N SER A 526 54.84 -35.46 19.35
CA SER A 526 53.83 -34.46 19.00
C SER A 526 52.49 -34.65 19.74
N LEU A 527 52.31 -35.78 20.44
CA LEU A 527 51.02 -36.15 21.06
C LEU A 527 50.83 -35.63 22.49
N MET A 528 51.84 -35.02 23.11
CA MET A 528 51.78 -34.70 24.55
C MET A 528 51.28 -33.28 24.87
N TYR A 529 50.81 -32.51 23.88
CA TYR A 529 50.34 -31.15 24.12
C TYR A 529 48.83 -31.09 24.07
N PRO A 530 48.18 -30.46 25.06
CA PRO A 530 46.74 -30.31 25.05
C PRO A 530 46.35 -29.47 23.84
N VAL A 531 45.61 -30.09 22.93
CA VAL A 531 44.97 -29.42 21.81
C VAL A 531 43.68 -28.81 22.35
N PHE A 532 43.50 -27.52 22.11
CA PHE A 532 42.28 -26.83 22.50
C PHE A 532 41.55 -26.35 21.25
N ALA A 533 40.22 -26.27 21.32
CA ALA A 533 39.43 -25.52 20.36
C ALA A 533 38.91 -24.26 21.03
N SER A 534 38.77 -23.17 20.27
CA SER A 534 38.30 -21.90 20.82
C SER A 534 37.28 -21.25 19.90
N ILE A 535 36.23 -20.67 20.47
CA ILE A 535 35.29 -19.77 19.79
C ILE A 535 35.36 -18.40 20.43
N SER A 536 35.49 -17.37 19.57
CA SER A 536 35.42 -15.99 20.03
C SER A 536 33.97 -15.57 20.22
N MET A 537 33.64 -15.07 21.41
CA MET A 537 32.29 -14.53 21.68
C MET A 537 31.96 -13.35 20.78
N THR A 538 32.96 -12.58 20.35
CA THR A 538 32.78 -11.49 19.37
C THR A 538 32.38 -12.02 18.01
N GLN A 539 32.98 -13.14 17.54
CA GLN A 539 32.62 -13.75 16.26
C GLN A 539 31.23 -14.40 16.32
N LEU A 540 30.91 -15.07 17.43
CA LEU A 540 29.56 -15.62 17.64
C LEU A 540 28.51 -14.51 17.72
N GLY A 541 28.81 -13.41 18.43
CA GLY A 541 27.96 -12.23 18.46
C GLY A 541 27.77 -11.61 17.06
N GLN A 542 28.81 -11.55 16.24
CA GLN A 542 28.70 -11.11 14.84
C GLN A 542 27.75 -12.00 14.02
N HIS A 543 27.82 -13.32 14.19
CA HIS A 543 26.90 -14.25 13.56
C HIS A 543 25.44 -13.96 13.97
N PHE A 544 25.18 -13.79 15.27
CA PHE A 544 23.82 -13.44 15.74
C PHE A 544 23.32 -12.12 15.16
N ILE A 545 24.17 -11.10 15.13
CA ILE A 545 23.83 -9.78 14.58
C ILE A 545 23.44 -9.89 13.11
N TRP A 546 24.27 -10.58 12.31
CA TRP A 546 24.04 -10.74 10.88
C TRP A 546 22.72 -11.49 10.60
N THR A 547 22.49 -12.60 11.31
CA THR A 547 21.26 -13.39 11.18
C THR A 547 20.02 -12.59 11.59
N SER A 548 20.08 -11.85 12.71
CA SER A 548 18.98 -10.99 13.17
C SER A 548 18.70 -9.83 12.20
N GLN A 549 19.75 -9.20 11.65
CA GLN A 549 19.61 -8.13 10.66
C GLN A 549 18.93 -8.63 9.39
N ARG A 550 19.32 -9.83 8.92
CA ARG A 550 18.71 -10.44 7.74
C ARG A 550 17.23 -10.70 7.95
N PHE A 551 16.85 -11.25 9.11
CA PHE A 551 15.45 -11.47 9.46
C PHE A 551 14.61 -10.18 9.43
N TYR A 552 15.06 -9.11 10.08
CA TYR A 552 14.33 -7.83 10.06
C TYR A 552 14.31 -7.16 8.69
N GLN A 553 15.33 -7.37 7.87
CA GLN A 553 15.34 -6.92 6.48
C GLN A 553 14.25 -7.62 5.67
N ASP A 554 14.10 -8.93 5.82
CA ASP A 554 13.10 -9.72 5.12
C ASP A 554 11.68 -9.34 5.57
N ILE A 555 11.47 -9.11 6.87
CA ILE A 555 10.20 -8.56 7.39
C ILE A 555 9.89 -7.20 6.79
N MET A 556 10.88 -6.29 6.77
CA MET A 556 10.68 -4.94 6.22
C MET A 556 10.32 -5.00 4.74
N LEU A 557 10.99 -5.85 3.95
CA LEU A 557 10.68 -6.06 2.54
C LEU A 557 9.24 -6.55 2.37
N HIS A 558 8.84 -7.55 3.16
CA HIS A 558 7.48 -8.07 3.14
C HIS A 558 6.43 -7.00 3.47
N CYS A 559 6.67 -6.22 4.51
CA CYS A 559 5.81 -5.11 4.92
C CYS A 559 5.70 -4.02 3.85
N GLN A 560 6.79 -3.73 3.12
CA GLN A 560 6.79 -2.75 2.02
C GLN A 560 5.99 -3.26 0.81
N LEU A 561 6.15 -4.53 0.45
CA LEU A 561 5.38 -5.12 -0.66
C LEU A 561 3.88 -5.10 -0.35
N LYS A 562 3.50 -5.50 0.87
CA LYS A 562 2.10 -5.50 1.29
C LYS A 562 1.51 -4.08 1.32
N TYR A 563 2.27 -3.11 1.83
CA TYR A 563 1.88 -1.70 1.78
C TYR A 563 1.57 -1.22 0.36
N GLN A 564 2.47 -1.49 -0.58
CA GLN A 564 2.31 -1.06 -1.97
C GLN A 564 1.07 -1.68 -2.59
N GLN A 565 0.82 -2.97 -2.32
CA GLN A 565 -0.37 -3.66 -2.78
C GLN A 565 -1.65 -3.04 -2.20
N ASP A 566 -1.74 -2.90 -0.88
CA ASP A 566 -2.94 -2.38 -0.23
C ASP A 566 -3.16 -0.89 -0.60
N SER A 567 -2.08 -0.12 -0.78
CA SER A 567 -2.15 1.26 -1.28
C SER A 567 -2.69 1.35 -2.70
N ALA A 568 -2.32 0.41 -3.58
CA ALA A 568 -2.82 0.37 -4.95
C ALA A 568 -4.32 0.03 -4.96
N VAL A 569 -4.73 -0.96 -4.17
CA VAL A 569 -6.15 -1.33 -4.02
C VAL A 569 -6.97 -0.18 -3.44
N LEU A 570 -6.46 0.51 -2.41
CA LEU A 570 -7.14 1.69 -1.88
C LEU A 570 -7.26 2.80 -2.93
N LYS A 571 -6.23 3.02 -3.74
CA LYS A 571 -6.33 4.01 -4.83
C LYS A 571 -7.44 3.65 -5.82
N GLU A 572 -7.51 2.39 -6.25
CA GLU A 572 -8.57 1.90 -7.15
C GLU A 572 -9.96 2.07 -6.52
N ILE A 573 -10.13 1.73 -5.24
CA ILE A 573 -11.40 1.95 -4.51
C ILE A 573 -11.75 3.45 -4.48
N GLY A 574 -10.76 4.32 -4.24
CA GLY A 574 -10.97 5.77 -4.25
C GLY A 574 -11.48 6.26 -5.60
N ASP A 575 -10.87 5.80 -6.69
CA ASP A 575 -11.30 6.12 -8.05
C ASP A 575 -12.73 5.60 -8.29
N ASP A 576 -13.05 4.37 -7.90
CA ASP A 576 -14.40 3.79 -8.01
C ASP A 576 -15.46 4.58 -7.22
N LEU A 577 -15.14 5.02 -5.99
CA LEU A 577 -16.04 5.80 -5.15
C LEU A 577 -16.37 7.16 -5.76
N VAL A 578 -15.40 7.81 -6.40
CA VAL A 578 -15.61 9.08 -7.12
C VAL A 578 -16.52 8.86 -8.33
N HIS A 579 -16.32 7.78 -9.08
CA HIS A 579 -17.18 7.44 -10.22
C HIS A 579 -18.61 7.12 -9.80
N MET A 580 -18.79 6.33 -8.73
CA MET A 580 -20.11 6.04 -8.18
C MET A 580 -20.81 7.30 -7.64
N TYR A 581 -20.07 8.19 -6.97
CA TYR A 581 -20.60 9.47 -6.52
C TYR A 581 -21.12 10.30 -7.70
N ALA A 582 -20.34 10.43 -8.76
CA ALA A 582 -20.75 11.16 -9.95
C ALA A 582 -21.98 10.54 -10.61
N ALA A 583 -22.07 9.21 -10.67
CA ALA A 583 -23.25 8.52 -11.20
C ALA A 583 -24.50 8.75 -10.34
N LEU A 584 -24.39 8.65 -9.02
CA LEU A 584 -25.49 8.94 -8.10
C LEU A 584 -25.93 10.41 -8.19
N GLN A 585 -24.98 11.34 -8.27
CA GLN A 585 -25.27 12.77 -8.39
C GLN A 585 -25.96 13.10 -9.72
N LEU A 586 -25.60 12.44 -10.83
CA LEU A 586 -26.31 12.57 -12.10
C LEU A 586 -27.78 12.18 -11.95
N ASP A 587 -28.06 11.04 -11.31
CA ASP A 587 -29.43 10.54 -11.19
C ASP A 587 -30.27 11.35 -10.19
N ILE A 588 -29.69 11.81 -9.08
CA ILE A 588 -30.34 12.74 -8.15
C ILE A 588 -30.67 14.06 -8.85
N SER A 589 -29.75 14.59 -9.66
CA SER A 589 -29.98 15.83 -10.40
C SER A 589 -31.10 15.67 -11.44
N ARG A 590 -31.19 14.50 -12.08
CA ARG A 590 -32.29 14.14 -12.97
C ARG A 590 -33.63 14.10 -12.22
N LEU A 591 -33.67 13.44 -11.06
CA LEU A 591 -34.88 13.34 -10.22
C LEU A 591 -35.33 14.70 -9.71
N ALA A 592 -34.41 15.58 -9.32
CA ALA A 592 -34.71 16.96 -8.93
C ALA A 592 -35.36 17.75 -10.06
N MET A 593 -34.86 17.61 -11.29
CA MET A 593 -35.49 18.23 -12.48
C MET A 593 -36.88 17.66 -12.76
N GLN A 594 -37.07 16.34 -12.61
CA GLN A 594 -38.38 15.72 -12.74
C GLN A 594 -39.35 16.26 -11.68
N ARG A 595 -38.89 16.43 -10.43
CA ARG A 595 -39.69 17.02 -9.37
C ARG A 595 -40.09 18.46 -9.69
N ILE A 596 -39.18 19.29 -10.23
CA ILE A 596 -39.51 20.63 -10.71
C ILE A 596 -40.62 20.59 -11.76
N VAL A 597 -40.53 19.70 -12.77
CA VAL A 597 -41.58 19.56 -13.79
C VAL A 597 -42.92 19.15 -13.18
N THR A 598 -42.91 18.20 -12.23
CA THR A 598 -44.12 17.77 -11.52
C THR A 598 -44.74 18.91 -10.72
N ILE A 599 -43.95 19.68 -9.96
CA ILE A 599 -44.44 20.86 -9.21
C ILE A 599 -45.03 21.89 -10.18
N LEU A 600 -44.35 22.17 -11.30
CA LEU A 600 -44.86 23.07 -12.33
C LEU A 600 -46.15 22.57 -12.98
N HIS A 601 -46.42 21.26 -13.00
CA HIS A 601 -47.68 20.71 -13.47
C HIS A 601 -48.77 20.81 -12.38
N GLU A 602 -48.46 20.44 -11.14
CA GLU A 602 -49.38 20.52 -9.99
C GLU A 602 -49.87 21.95 -9.78
N LEU A 603 -48.97 22.93 -9.79
CA LEU A 603 -49.33 24.35 -9.71
C LEU A 603 -50.23 24.79 -10.88
N ASN A 604 -50.27 24.06 -12.00
CA ASN A 604 -51.09 24.41 -13.18
C ASN A 604 -52.50 23.86 -13.04
N THR A 605 -52.63 22.74 -12.33
CA THR A 605 -53.92 22.13 -12.01
C THR A 605 -54.66 22.86 -10.88
N ILE A 606 -53.91 23.58 -10.03
CA ILE A 606 -54.48 24.43 -8.96
C ILE A 606 -55.08 25.72 -9.53
N ASP A 607 -54.60 26.21 -10.67
CA ASP A 607 -55.19 27.34 -11.37
C ASP A 607 -56.60 26.93 -11.86
N PRO A 608 -57.69 27.52 -11.34
CA PRO A 608 -59.04 27.15 -11.74
C PRO A 608 -59.18 27.38 -13.25
N PRO A 609 -59.72 26.43 -14.03
CA PRO A 609 -60.02 26.68 -15.42
C PRO A 609 -60.91 27.91 -15.45
N VAL A 610 -60.47 28.96 -16.15
CA VAL A 610 -61.28 30.16 -16.37
C VAL A 610 -62.57 29.64 -16.96
N SER A 611 -63.63 29.61 -16.15
CA SER A 611 -64.97 29.25 -16.63
C SER A 611 -65.24 30.26 -17.72
N GLU A 612 -65.08 29.83 -18.97
CA GLU A 612 -65.53 30.58 -20.12
C GLU A 612 -67.00 30.81 -19.84
N VAL A 613 -67.33 32.02 -19.36
CA VAL A 613 -68.71 32.44 -19.21
C VAL A 613 -69.27 32.22 -20.60
N PRO A 614 -70.21 31.28 -20.78
CA PRO A 614 -70.74 31.00 -22.11
C PRO A 614 -71.21 32.35 -22.60
N ASN A 615 -70.53 32.86 -23.62
CA ASN A 615 -70.87 34.12 -24.23
C ASN A 615 -72.27 33.86 -24.78
N ILE A 616 -73.30 34.30 -24.03
CA ILE A 616 -74.69 34.22 -24.45
C ILE A 616 -74.78 35.21 -25.60
N GLY A 617 -74.34 34.73 -26.76
CA GLY A 617 -74.46 35.39 -28.03
C GLY A 617 -75.94 35.64 -28.21
N THR A 618 -76.27 36.93 -28.25
CA THR A 618 -77.53 37.42 -28.76
C THR A 618 -77.69 36.81 -30.16
N HIS A 619 -78.62 35.87 -30.28
CA HIS A 619 -78.97 35.19 -31.53
C HIS A 619 -79.29 36.23 -32.60
N ASP A 620 -78.48 36.30 -33.66
CA ASP A 620 -78.84 36.91 -34.93
C ASP A 620 -79.14 35.77 -35.92
N PRO A 621 -80.39 35.58 -36.38
CA PRO A 621 -80.76 34.45 -37.22
C PRO A 621 -80.75 34.86 -38.69
N HIS A 622 -79.74 34.48 -39.48
CA HIS A 622 -79.93 34.26 -40.93
C HIS A 622 -78.70 33.58 -41.58
N SER A 623 -79.01 32.68 -42.53
CA SER A 623 -78.13 32.02 -43.54
C SER A 623 -77.46 30.71 -43.06
N ALA A 624 -78.04 29.53 -43.28
CA ALA A 624 -78.31 28.80 -44.53
C ALA A 624 -77.06 28.23 -45.25
N LEU A 625 -76.88 26.91 -45.05
CA LEU A 625 -76.40 25.86 -45.98
C LEU A 625 -75.03 26.02 -46.66
N GLU A 626 -74.08 25.14 -46.28
CA GLU A 626 -73.51 24.11 -47.18
C GLU A 626 -72.73 23.03 -46.38
N PRO A 627 -72.84 21.74 -46.74
CA PRO A 627 -72.05 20.66 -46.13
C PRO A 627 -70.83 20.30 -47.00
N SER A 628 -69.62 20.42 -46.44
CA SER A 628 -68.44 19.80 -47.04
C SER A 628 -67.92 18.66 -46.15
N ASP A 629 -68.18 17.44 -46.61
CA ASP A 629 -67.54 16.20 -46.17
C ASP A 629 -66.02 16.30 -46.31
N HIS A 630 -65.27 16.10 -45.22
CA HIS A 630 -63.89 15.61 -45.29
C HIS A 630 -63.59 14.67 -44.10
N PRO A 631 -62.99 13.48 -44.35
CA PRO A 631 -62.84 12.43 -43.36
C PRO A 631 -61.66 12.66 -42.40
N GLN A 632 -61.93 12.54 -41.09
CA GLN A 632 -60.93 12.49 -40.03
C GLN A 632 -60.12 11.19 -40.10
N SER A 633 -58.82 11.32 -40.35
CA SER A 633 -57.82 10.28 -40.10
C SER A 633 -57.52 10.25 -38.60
N MET A 634 -57.91 9.17 -37.94
CA MET A 634 -57.41 8.83 -36.61
C MET A 634 -56.00 8.26 -36.74
N ILE A 635 -55.02 8.97 -36.17
CA ILE A 635 -53.72 8.40 -35.81
C ILE A 635 -53.71 8.29 -34.29
N SER A 636 -53.83 7.06 -33.82
CA SER A 636 -53.65 6.67 -32.42
C SER A 636 -52.17 6.81 -32.07
N LEU A 637 -51.85 7.58 -31.04
CA LEU A 637 -50.52 7.62 -30.42
C LEU A 637 -50.68 7.20 -28.97
N GLU A 638 -50.57 5.89 -28.77
CA GLU A 638 -50.53 5.24 -27.47
C GLU A 638 -49.10 4.71 -27.29
N GLY A 639 -48.37 5.27 -26.31
CA GLY A 639 -47.08 4.75 -25.87
C GLY A 639 -45.97 5.80 -25.74
N VAL A 640 -45.95 6.51 -24.61
CA VAL A 640 -44.72 6.85 -23.85
C VAL A 640 -45.06 6.82 -22.38
#